data_AF-A0A8H3EBP1-F1
#
_entry.id   AF-A0A8H3EBP1-F1
#
_cell.length_a   1.000
_cell.length_b   1.000
_cell.length_c   1.000
_cell.angle_alpha   90.00
_cell.angle_beta   90.00
_cell.angle_gamma   90.00
#
_symmetry.space_group_name_H-M   'P 1'
#
loop_
_entity.id
_entity.type
_entity.pdbx_description
1 polymer ?
#
loop_
_entity_poly.entity_id
_entity_poly.type
_entity_poly.pdbx_seq_one_letter_code
_entity_poly.pdbx_strand_id
1 'polypeptide(L)'
;MAFTIEKEEHAIRLTSRFAREEIALIDAGLGTTLEDVLHKNISHPLWSAHLIDTDPDAIVEAHLAFLKAGSSIILTATYQCAPETFTRAGYSRDQAVAITHKAIALAVRAREEYMSTAPSGIPTPRIALSLGPFGAMLSPAAEFSGIYPPPYGPPQPVTFFTGEQAPEDERKAEEALFEFHFNRLCMLTSSKETWDVIDIVAFETVPLLREARAIRRAMSALASANPSIRIPPWWISFNFPDGVLPEQTSEGVNYTARDALNTCFEHHKTAPALVPDAFGINCTQVKHLHECLSLASGALQNLGHELYPQEHRLSIVDPQRTLSRSRITLVLYPNGGRVYDPTTMTWFPVVPTSSKTEGLSESDAWAVDLAEVNAMASKYPAALNPTEEDIQLLLSAQTHLGTKNCDKQMEPYVWKRRADGIHIINIGKTWEKLVLAARIIAAVENPSDVVAISARPYGQRAVLKFAANTGAQAIAGRFTPGNFTNYITRSFKEPRLIIVTDPRVDHQAIREASYVNIPVIALCDTDAPLKFVDVAIPANNKSRHSIGLLWWLLAREVLRLRGTVPRTADGWNVMVDMFFYRDPEEDKEREAQENLPKTTGDDTAAQPAVEWDASGAATNAGVAAVTGDTGLEWSADPGATDWAAEPAGTTWGNEPTADTTWN
;
A
#
# COMPACT_ATOMS: atom_id res chain seq x y z
N MET A 1 49.74 -24.94 11.59
CA MET A 1 49.04 -26.09 11.00
C MET A 1 47.64 -26.14 11.60
N ALA A 2 46.66 -26.25 10.71
CA ALA A 2 45.36 -26.90 10.90
C ALA A 2 44.36 -26.33 11.95
N PHE A 3 43.30 -25.77 11.36
CA PHE A 3 41.90 -25.65 11.78
C PHE A 3 41.31 -26.81 12.59
N THR A 4 40.30 -26.49 13.42
CA THR A 4 39.07 -27.26 13.71
C THR A 4 38.09 -26.35 14.49
N ILE A 5 37.05 -25.76 13.86
CA ILE A 5 35.62 -26.17 13.69
C ILE A 5 34.74 -26.00 14.97
N GLU A 6 33.59 -25.34 14.74
CA GLU A 6 32.33 -25.18 15.53
C GLU A 6 32.22 -23.89 16.37
N LYS A 7 31.22 -23.01 16.24
CA LYS A 7 29.80 -23.19 15.87
C LYS A 7 29.25 -22.05 15.00
N GLU A 8 28.36 -22.43 14.09
CA GLU A 8 27.49 -21.56 13.30
C GLU A 8 26.43 -20.88 14.20
N GLU A 9 26.64 -19.62 14.56
CA GLU A 9 25.59 -18.65 14.89
C GLU A 9 26.03 -17.30 14.34
N HIS A 10 25.11 -16.54 13.74
CA HIS A 10 25.29 -15.26 13.03
C HIS A 10 25.54 -15.36 11.51
N ALA A 11 24.53 -15.83 10.79
CA ALA A 11 24.30 -15.32 9.43
C ALA A 11 23.91 -13.83 9.55
N ILE A 12 24.89 -12.94 9.46
CA ILE A 12 24.69 -11.50 9.39
C ILE A 12 23.95 -11.21 8.07
N ARG A 13 22.63 -11.10 8.12
CA ARG A 13 21.81 -10.54 7.04
C ARG A 13 22.18 -9.07 6.87
N LEU A 14 22.96 -8.75 5.84
CA LEU A 14 23.20 -7.38 5.38
C LEU A 14 21.96 -6.91 4.59
N THR A 15 20.91 -6.52 5.31
CA THR A 15 19.83 -5.69 4.79
C THR A 15 20.35 -4.25 4.57
N SER A 16 19.61 -3.40 3.85
CA SER A 16 20.02 -2.04 3.45
C SER A 16 20.70 -1.27 4.60
N ARG A 17 21.65 -0.38 4.28
CA ARG A 17 22.35 0.44 5.28
C ARG A 17 21.41 1.24 6.21
N PHE A 18 20.14 1.39 5.82
CA PHE A 18 19.07 2.00 6.61
C PHE A 18 18.12 1.05 7.34
N ALA A 19 18.08 -0.28 7.10
CA ALA A 19 17.03 -1.08 7.75
C ALA A 19 17.32 -2.57 7.96
N ARG A 20 16.84 -3.08 9.11
CA ARG A 20 16.44 -4.48 9.38
C ARG A 20 14.92 -4.72 9.11
N GLU A 21 14.15 -3.67 8.85
CA GLU A 21 12.67 -3.64 8.73
C GLU A 21 12.19 -3.00 7.42
N GLU A 22 10.95 -3.24 6.98
CA GLU A 22 10.42 -2.67 5.72
C GLU A 22 10.03 -1.19 5.83
N ILE A 23 9.70 -0.68 7.02
CA ILE A 23 9.29 0.71 7.29
C ILE A 23 9.89 1.15 8.64
N ALA A 24 10.48 2.35 8.71
CA ALA A 24 10.97 2.95 9.94
C ALA A 24 10.25 4.29 10.20
N LEU A 25 9.87 4.55 11.45
CA LEU A 25 9.19 5.79 11.86
C LEU A 25 10.23 6.85 12.27
N ILE A 26 10.07 8.06 11.73
CA ILE A 26 10.85 9.25 12.07
C ILE A 26 10.02 10.11 13.04
N ASP A 27 10.68 10.95 13.83
CA ASP A 27 10.02 11.92 14.70
C ASP A 27 9.27 13.03 13.94
N ALA A 28 8.66 13.94 14.70
CA ALA A 28 7.80 14.99 14.16
C ALA A 28 8.42 16.39 14.37
N GLY A 29 7.67 17.44 14.04
CA GLY A 29 8.11 18.82 14.17
C GLY A 29 8.55 19.17 15.59
N LEU A 30 9.85 19.38 15.80
CA LEU A 30 10.41 19.76 17.10
C LEU A 30 9.88 21.12 17.56
N GLY A 31 9.83 22.11 16.65
CA GLY A 31 9.34 23.46 16.97
C GLY A 31 7.89 23.47 17.46
N THR A 32 6.99 22.81 16.73
CA THR A 32 5.57 22.70 17.12
C THR A 32 5.39 21.94 18.43
N THR A 33 6.20 20.92 18.68
CA THR A 33 6.14 20.16 19.95
C THR A 33 6.59 21.02 21.14
N LEU A 34 7.65 21.83 20.95
CA LEU A 34 8.13 22.74 21.99
C LEU A 34 7.11 23.84 22.31
N GLU A 35 6.42 24.37 21.31
CA GLU A 35 5.43 25.43 21.47
C GLU A 35 4.06 24.90 21.94
N ASP A 36 3.47 23.96 21.22
CA ASP A 36 2.09 23.50 21.44
C ASP A 36 1.97 22.55 22.64
N VAL A 37 2.97 21.68 22.85
CA VAL A 37 2.92 20.62 23.87
C VAL A 37 3.67 21.04 25.14
N LEU A 38 4.86 21.63 24.99
CA LEU A 38 5.72 22.02 26.10
C LEU A 38 5.62 23.50 26.49
N HIS A 39 4.82 24.28 25.76
CA HIS A 39 4.54 25.69 26.03
C HIS A 39 5.80 26.56 26.18
N LYS A 40 6.83 26.29 25.37
CA LYS A 40 8.08 27.05 25.33
C LYS A 40 8.01 28.17 24.31
N ASN A 41 8.64 29.30 24.63
CA ASN A 41 8.76 30.42 23.71
C ASN A 41 9.91 30.15 22.71
N ILE A 42 9.55 30.05 21.43
CA ILE A 42 10.49 29.80 20.33
C ILE A 42 10.69 31.03 19.42
N SER A 43 10.24 32.22 19.80
CA SER A 43 10.35 33.47 19.01
C SER A 43 11.78 34.06 18.99
N HIS A 44 12.79 33.24 18.72
CA HIS A 44 14.20 33.61 18.66
C HIS A 44 14.78 33.26 17.27
N PRO A 45 15.72 34.05 16.71
CA PRO A 45 16.35 33.75 15.42
C PRO A 45 17.04 32.37 15.35
N LEU A 46 17.49 31.87 16.51
CA LEU A 46 17.99 30.51 16.72
C LEU A 46 16.94 29.66 17.46
N TRP A 47 15.71 29.60 16.98
CA TRP A 47 14.61 28.89 17.67
C TRP A 47 14.97 27.43 17.97
N SER A 48 15.69 26.76 17.06
CA SER A 48 16.08 25.36 17.21
C SER A 48 17.24 25.15 18.20
N ALA A 49 18.13 26.13 18.35
CA ALA A 49 19.36 26.00 19.12
C ALA A 49 19.35 26.75 20.46
N HIS A 50 18.49 27.75 20.63
CA HIS A 50 18.45 28.60 21.82
C HIS A 50 18.10 27.80 23.09
N LEU A 51 17.11 26.91 23.00
CA LEU A 51 16.66 26.08 24.12
C LEU A 51 17.71 25.04 24.54
N ILE A 52 18.68 24.70 23.69
CA ILE A 52 19.79 23.82 24.05
C ILE A 52 20.63 24.44 25.17
N ASP A 53 20.76 25.77 25.18
CA ASP A 53 21.50 26.50 26.19
C ASP A 53 20.61 26.86 27.39
N THR A 54 19.41 27.41 27.13
CA THR A 54 18.55 27.95 28.19
C THR A 54 17.70 26.91 28.92
N ASP A 55 17.24 25.86 28.25
CA ASP A 55 16.37 24.82 28.82
C ASP A 55 16.62 23.44 28.16
N PRO A 56 17.77 22.80 28.45
CA PRO A 56 18.14 21.54 27.81
C PRO A 56 17.19 20.38 28.15
N ASP A 57 16.51 20.42 29.29
CA ASP A 57 15.58 19.38 29.70
C ASP A 57 14.32 19.38 28.83
N ALA A 58 13.86 20.54 28.34
CA ALA A 58 12.76 20.63 27.38
C ALA A 58 13.05 19.89 26.07
N ILE A 59 14.30 19.93 25.59
CA ILE A 59 14.74 19.19 24.39
C ILE A 59 14.71 17.68 24.64
N VAL A 60 15.17 17.24 25.82
CA VAL A 60 15.12 15.82 26.22
C VAL A 60 13.68 15.34 26.32
N GLU A 61 12.80 16.14 26.92
CA GLU A 61 11.37 15.82 27.06
C GLU A 61 10.68 15.69 25.70
N ALA A 62 10.99 16.58 24.74
CA ALA A 62 10.48 16.50 23.38
C ALA A 62 10.93 15.21 22.67
N HIS A 63 12.22 14.87 22.74
CA HIS A 63 12.72 13.61 22.16
C HIS A 63 12.10 12.38 22.83
N LEU A 64 11.93 12.38 24.15
CA LEU A 64 11.25 11.31 24.88
C LEU A 64 9.79 11.16 24.46
N ALA A 65 9.09 12.26 24.19
CA ALA A 65 7.72 12.22 23.69
C ALA A 65 7.64 11.50 22.33
N PHE A 66 8.57 11.79 21.41
CA PHE A 66 8.63 11.09 20.11
C PHE A 66 8.96 9.60 20.25
N LEU A 67 9.90 9.24 21.13
CA LEU A 67 10.25 7.84 21.39
C LEU A 67 9.08 7.07 22.00
N LYS A 68 8.36 7.66 22.97
CA LYS A 68 7.15 7.08 23.57
C LYS A 68 6.00 6.93 22.57
N ALA A 69 5.93 7.80 21.57
CA ALA A 69 4.96 7.70 20.48
C ALA A 69 5.31 6.58 19.46
N GLY A 70 6.50 5.98 19.55
CA GLY A 70 6.94 4.87 18.69
C GLY A 70 7.95 5.27 17.61
N SER A 71 8.52 6.48 17.67
CA SER A 71 9.58 6.87 16.74
C SER A 71 10.81 5.96 16.88
N SER A 72 11.31 5.51 15.74
CA SER A 72 12.51 4.66 15.64
C SER A 72 13.77 5.46 15.29
N ILE A 73 13.58 6.70 14.82
CA ILE A 73 14.65 7.63 14.41
C ILE A 73 14.30 9.01 14.97
N ILE A 74 15.19 9.59 15.78
CA ILE A 74 15.04 10.96 16.28
C ILE A 74 16.04 11.91 15.62
N LEU A 75 15.57 13.06 15.16
CA LEU A 75 16.38 14.12 14.60
C LEU A 75 16.87 15.04 15.73
N THR A 76 18.16 15.32 15.74
CA THR A 76 18.79 16.24 16.70
C THR A 76 18.33 17.69 16.50
N ALA A 77 18.39 18.50 17.56
CA ALA A 77 18.06 19.93 17.49
C ALA A 77 19.17 20.77 16.80
N THR A 78 19.75 20.29 15.71
CA THR A 78 20.90 20.93 15.02
C THR A 78 20.54 21.62 13.71
N TYR A 79 19.25 21.75 13.40
CA TYR A 79 18.74 22.30 12.14
C TYR A 79 19.38 23.65 11.76
N GLN A 80 19.49 24.60 12.71
CA GLN A 80 20.12 25.91 12.49
C GLN A 80 21.56 26.04 13.04
N CYS A 81 22.18 24.95 13.49
CA CYS A 81 23.52 24.98 14.07
C CYS A 81 24.60 25.14 13.00
N ALA A 82 24.98 26.38 12.70
CA ALA A 82 26.09 26.74 11.83
C ALA A 82 26.94 27.89 12.44
N PRO A 83 28.26 27.94 12.18
CA PRO A 83 29.15 28.97 12.74
C PRO A 83 28.65 30.40 12.54
N GLU A 84 28.12 30.70 11.36
CA GLU A 84 27.65 32.03 10.95
C GLU A 84 26.41 32.44 11.74
N THR A 85 25.49 31.50 11.97
CA THR A 85 24.23 31.74 12.69
C THR A 85 24.48 32.01 14.17
N PHE A 86 25.40 31.25 14.79
CA PHE A 86 25.83 31.49 16.17
C PHE A 86 26.55 32.83 16.33
N THR A 87 27.44 33.16 15.39
CA THR A 87 28.16 34.45 15.40
C THR A 87 27.18 35.63 15.34
N ARG A 88 26.15 35.54 14.49
CA ARG A 88 25.10 36.58 14.38
C ARG A 88 24.25 36.70 15.63
N ALA A 89 24.04 35.60 16.36
CA ALA A 89 23.36 35.59 17.64
C ALA A 89 24.26 36.00 18.84
N GLY A 90 25.53 36.34 18.60
CA GLY A 90 26.46 36.83 19.62
C GLY A 90 27.25 35.74 20.36
N TYR A 91 27.23 34.49 19.89
CA TYR A 91 28.01 33.40 20.47
C TYR A 91 29.41 33.33 19.84
N SER A 92 30.41 32.94 20.64
CA SER A 92 31.75 32.65 20.13
C SER A 92 31.79 31.33 19.35
N ARG A 93 32.82 31.12 18.54
CA ARG A 93 33.02 29.86 17.80
C ARG A 93 33.11 28.64 18.74
N ASP A 94 33.76 28.80 19.89
CA ASP A 94 33.89 27.71 20.87
C ASP A 94 32.53 27.41 21.54
N GLN A 95 31.72 28.44 21.81
CA GLN A 95 30.36 28.25 22.30
C GLN A 95 29.47 27.56 21.26
N ALA A 96 29.59 27.94 19.98
CA ALA A 96 28.86 27.30 18.88
C ALA A 96 29.16 25.80 18.78
N VAL A 97 30.44 25.42 18.85
CA VAL A 97 30.90 24.03 18.89
C VAL A 97 30.32 23.31 20.11
N ALA A 98 30.42 23.91 21.29
CA ALA A 98 29.91 23.32 22.54
C ALA A 98 28.39 23.10 22.51
N ILE A 99 27.61 24.08 22.05
CA ILE A 99 26.14 23.98 21.93
C ILE A 99 25.76 22.91 20.92
N THR A 100 26.46 22.83 19.79
CA THR A 100 26.20 21.82 18.76
C THR A 100 26.45 20.41 19.30
N HIS A 101 27.56 20.17 20.01
CA HIS A 101 27.82 18.87 20.64
C HIS A 101 26.84 18.58 21.78
N LYS A 102 26.44 19.59 22.55
CA LYS A 102 25.41 19.47 23.59
C LYS A 102 24.07 19.00 22.99
N ALA A 103 23.66 19.52 21.84
CA ALA A 103 22.45 19.10 21.12
C ALA A 103 22.41 17.58 20.89
N ILE A 104 23.53 17.02 20.42
CA ILE A 104 23.67 15.59 20.14
C ILE A 104 23.66 14.79 21.44
N ALA A 105 24.36 15.26 22.47
CA ALA A 105 24.36 14.64 23.79
C ALA A 105 22.96 14.59 24.43
N LEU A 106 22.12 15.61 24.22
CA LEU A 106 20.73 15.61 24.71
C LEU A 106 19.87 14.54 24.02
N ALA A 107 20.03 14.33 22.70
CA ALA A 107 19.36 13.24 21.99
C ALA A 107 19.81 11.85 22.48
N VAL A 108 21.10 11.70 22.80
CA VAL A 108 21.65 10.47 23.40
C VAL A 108 21.05 10.22 24.77
N ARG A 109 21.01 11.24 25.63
CA ARG A 109 20.40 11.17 26.96
C ARG A 109 18.94 10.73 26.87
N ALA A 110 18.15 11.31 25.96
CA ALA A 110 16.75 10.93 25.76
C ALA A 110 16.61 9.46 25.32
N ARG A 111 17.47 9.00 24.40
CA ARG A 111 17.49 7.60 23.97
C ARG A 111 17.82 6.65 25.12
N GLU A 112 18.83 6.96 25.93
CA GLU A 112 19.24 6.14 27.07
C GLU A 112 18.15 6.06 28.14
N GLU A 113 17.51 7.19 28.45
CA GLU A 113 16.39 7.24 29.39
C GLU A 113 15.19 6.42 28.89
N TYR A 114 14.85 6.52 27.60
CA TYR A 114 13.83 5.65 27.00
C TYR A 114 14.21 4.17 27.08
N MET A 115 15.44 3.80 26.72
CA MET A 115 15.90 2.40 26.76
C MET A 115 15.93 1.83 28.19
N SER A 116 16.12 2.68 29.21
CA SER A 116 16.07 2.25 30.61
C SER A 116 14.66 1.90 31.09
N THR A 117 13.63 2.48 30.47
CA THR A 117 12.21 2.28 30.81
C THR A 117 11.49 1.35 29.84
N ALA A 118 12.09 1.08 28.68
CA ALA A 118 11.52 0.26 27.62
C ALA A 118 11.52 -1.26 27.95
N PRO A 119 10.48 -2.00 27.52
CA PRO A 119 10.47 -3.46 27.58
C PRO A 119 11.67 -4.12 26.91
N SER A 120 12.13 -5.24 27.48
CA SER A 120 13.26 -6.02 26.94
C SER A 120 12.95 -6.52 25.51
N GLY A 121 13.85 -6.24 24.56
CA GLY A 121 13.76 -6.72 23.17
C GLY A 121 13.35 -5.67 22.13
N ILE A 122 13.07 -4.43 22.54
CA ILE A 122 12.83 -3.32 21.60
C ILE A 122 14.15 -2.89 20.94
N PRO A 123 14.19 -2.67 19.61
CA PRO A 123 15.37 -2.16 18.93
C PRO A 123 15.78 -0.78 19.46
N THR A 124 17.10 -0.56 19.60
CA THR A 124 17.62 0.74 19.99
C THR A 124 17.26 1.82 18.94
N PRO A 125 16.60 2.92 19.33
CA PRO A 125 16.31 4.04 18.43
C PRO A 125 17.58 4.67 17.86
N ARG A 126 17.52 5.12 16.61
CA ARG A 126 18.65 5.74 15.90
C ARG A 126 18.64 7.25 16.04
N ILE A 127 19.81 7.85 16.03
CA ILE A 127 19.99 9.31 16.10
C ILE A 127 20.37 9.84 14.71
N ALA A 128 19.53 10.70 14.16
CA ALA A 128 19.77 11.42 12.92
C ALA A 128 20.27 12.84 13.19
N LEU A 129 21.38 13.21 12.56
CA LEU A 129 21.92 14.56 12.61
C LEU A 129 21.13 15.48 11.67
N SER A 130 20.33 16.39 12.21
CA SER A 130 19.51 17.32 11.42
C SER A 130 20.35 18.49 10.92
N LEU A 131 20.41 18.68 9.62
CA LEU A 131 21.12 19.78 8.96
C LEU A 131 20.18 20.48 7.99
N GLY A 132 19.69 21.66 8.38
CA GLY A 132 18.88 22.52 7.51
C GLY A 132 19.70 23.18 6.40
N PRO A 133 19.01 23.80 5.42
CA PRO A 133 19.65 24.48 4.30
C PRO A 133 20.28 25.81 4.74
N PHE A 134 21.10 26.39 3.88
CA PHE A 134 21.62 27.75 4.07
C PHE A 134 20.47 28.77 4.25
N GLY A 135 19.36 28.60 3.54
CA GLY A 135 18.17 29.47 3.67
C GLY A 135 17.59 29.55 5.08
N ALA A 136 17.71 28.49 5.89
CA ALA A 136 17.26 28.48 7.29
C ALA A 136 18.14 29.33 8.22
N MET A 137 19.34 29.69 7.75
CA MET A 137 20.30 30.54 8.44
C MET A 137 20.13 32.02 8.10
N LEU A 138 19.20 32.39 7.23
CA LEU A 138 18.95 33.80 6.86
C LEU A 138 17.91 34.44 7.78
N SER A 139 17.89 35.77 7.83
CA SER A 139 16.89 36.55 8.55
C SER A 139 16.40 37.67 7.64
N PRO A 140 15.20 37.57 7.04
CA PRO A 140 14.21 36.49 7.17
C PRO A 140 14.69 35.15 6.58
N ALA A 141 14.10 34.04 7.03
CA ALA A 141 14.45 32.71 6.53
C ALA A 141 13.97 32.51 5.09
N ALA A 142 14.82 31.91 4.25
CA ALA A 142 14.58 31.69 2.83
C ALA A 142 14.52 30.21 2.44
N GLU A 143 14.29 29.32 3.41
CA GLU A 143 14.25 27.86 3.19
C GLU A 143 13.09 27.43 2.28
N PHE A 144 12.00 28.21 2.18
CA PHE A 144 10.86 27.93 1.29
C PHE A 144 10.89 28.73 -0.02
N SER A 145 11.57 29.89 -0.05
CA SER A 145 11.66 30.73 -1.24
C SER A 145 12.88 30.40 -2.12
N GLY A 146 13.95 29.88 -1.52
CA GLY A 146 15.22 29.62 -2.22
C GLY A 146 15.97 30.88 -2.67
N ILE A 147 15.55 32.07 -2.22
CA ILE A 147 16.18 33.35 -2.61
C ILE A 147 17.37 33.62 -1.70
N TYR A 148 18.58 33.33 -2.18
CA TYR A 148 19.82 33.49 -1.40
C TYR A 148 20.57 34.76 -1.80
N PRO A 149 21.17 35.49 -0.82
CA PRO A 149 21.99 36.66 -1.10
C PRO A 149 23.35 36.28 -1.70
N PRO A 150 24.03 37.20 -2.43
CA PRO A 150 25.42 36.99 -2.86
C PRO A 150 26.36 36.76 -1.68
N PRO A 151 27.39 35.90 -1.82
CA PRO A 151 27.78 35.16 -3.03
C PRO A 151 26.99 33.86 -3.27
N TYR A 152 26.09 33.46 -2.37
CA TYR A 152 25.35 32.18 -2.40
C TYR A 152 24.22 32.12 -3.44
N GLY A 153 23.80 33.28 -3.92
CA GLY A 153 22.79 33.44 -4.96
C GLY A 153 23.00 34.72 -5.77
N PRO A 154 22.11 35.01 -6.73
CA PRO A 154 22.22 36.18 -7.58
C PRO A 154 22.02 37.49 -6.81
N PRO A 155 22.50 38.63 -7.33
CA PRO A 155 22.35 39.93 -6.69
C PRO A 155 20.91 40.45 -6.67
N GLN A 156 20.07 39.93 -7.55
CA GLN A 156 18.63 40.18 -7.57
C GLN A 156 17.91 39.11 -6.74
N PRO A 157 16.74 39.42 -6.16
CA PRO A 157 15.98 38.47 -5.34
C PRO A 157 15.26 37.42 -6.21
N VAL A 158 16.04 36.62 -6.93
CA VAL A 158 15.60 35.53 -7.81
C VAL A 158 16.42 34.27 -7.50
N THR A 159 15.99 33.11 -7.99
CA THR A 159 16.68 31.83 -7.73
C THR A 159 17.65 31.42 -8.83
N PHE A 160 17.76 32.21 -9.91
CA PHE A 160 18.54 31.86 -11.10
C PHE A 160 19.46 33.00 -11.54
N PHE A 161 20.56 32.64 -12.20
CA PHE A 161 21.50 33.59 -12.78
C PHE A 161 21.11 33.90 -14.24
N THR A 162 21.28 35.15 -14.65
CA THR A 162 20.99 35.62 -16.02
C THR A 162 22.22 36.24 -16.67
N GLY A 163 22.39 36.04 -17.98
CA GLY A 163 23.47 36.63 -18.78
C GLY A 163 24.60 35.65 -19.13
N GLU A 164 25.58 36.11 -19.90
CA GLU A 164 26.66 35.25 -20.42
C GLU A 164 27.57 34.66 -19.32
N GLN A 165 27.64 35.31 -18.16
CA GLN A 165 28.46 34.89 -17.01
C GLN A 165 27.71 33.96 -16.04
N ALA A 166 26.43 33.68 -16.30
CA ALA A 166 25.58 32.89 -15.41
C ALA A 166 26.18 31.51 -15.02
N PRO A 167 26.79 30.72 -15.92
CA PRO A 167 27.39 29.44 -15.53
C PRO A 167 28.60 29.57 -14.58
N GLU A 168 29.35 30.66 -14.69
CA GLU A 168 30.51 30.91 -13.82
C GLU A 168 30.06 31.42 -12.45
N ASP A 169 29.07 32.31 -12.41
CA ASP A 169 28.52 32.83 -11.17
C ASP A 169 27.75 31.76 -10.40
N GLU A 170 27.05 30.85 -11.10
CA GLU A 170 26.46 29.65 -10.51
C GLU A 170 27.52 28.75 -9.86
N ARG A 171 28.69 28.59 -10.49
CA ARG A 171 29.80 27.82 -9.91
C ARG A 171 30.38 28.48 -8.66
N LYS A 172 30.52 29.80 -8.65
CA LYS A 172 30.96 30.56 -7.46
C LYS A 172 29.96 30.44 -6.31
N ALA A 173 28.67 30.50 -6.62
CA ALA A 173 27.61 30.31 -5.63
C ALA A 173 27.61 28.89 -5.06
N GLU A 174 27.79 27.89 -5.92
CA GLU A 174 27.96 26.50 -5.48
C GLU A 174 29.22 26.32 -4.61
N GLU A 175 30.33 27.00 -4.93
CA GLU A 175 31.55 26.99 -4.12
C GLU A 175 31.32 27.59 -2.73
N ALA A 176 30.65 28.74 -2.64
CA ALA A 176 30.33 29.37 -1.37
C ALA A 176 29.42 28.47 -0.49
N LEU A 177 28.42 27.83 -1.11
CA LEU A 177 27.55 26.86 -0.42
C LEU A 177 28.33 25.60 0.01
N PHE A 178 29.30 25.17 -0.80
CA PHE A 178 30.19 24.07 -0.46
C PHE A 178 31.03 24.40 0.78
N GLU A 179 31.67 25.58 0.82
CA GLU A 179 32.45 26.03 1.98
C GLU A 179 31.59 26.11 3.23
N PHE A 180 30.37 26.64 3.13
CA PHE A 180 29.41 26.71 4.23
C PHE A 180 29.11 25.32 4.83
N HIS A 181 28.66 24.38 3.99
CA HIS A 181 28.31 23.03 4.45
C HIS A 181 29.55 22.25 4.93
N PHE A 182 30.70 22.43 4.28
CA PHE A 182 31.94 21.79 4.68
C PHE A 182 32.46 22.30 6.03
N ASN A 183 32.41 23.61 6.28
CA ASN A 183 32.79 24.20 7.57
C ASN A 183 31.87 23.72 8.70
N ARG A 184 30.57 23.61 8.43
CA ARG A 184 29.58 23.07 9.36
C ARG A 184 29.87 21.60 9.70
N LEU A 185 30.17 20.78 8.70
CA LEU A 185 30.56 19.38 8.92
C LEU A 185 31.88 19.26 9.71
N CYS A 186 32.88 20.11 9.40
CA CYS A 186 34.15 20.13 10.14
C CYS A 186 33.94 20.46 11.63
N MET A 187 33.02 21.39 11.94
CA MET A 187 32.62 21.73 13.30
C MET A 187 32.08 20.49 14.03
N LEU A 188 31.23 19.70 13.37
CA LEU A 188 30.62 18.48 13.92
C LEU A 188 31.62 17.33 14.08
N THR A 189 32.57 17.18 13.15
CA THR A 189 33.61 16.15 13.22
C THR A 189 34.78 16.50 14.14
N SER A 190 34.78 17.69 14.77
CA SER A 190 35.84 18.11 15.68
C SER A 190 35.94 17.22 16.93
N SER A 191 34.83 16.61 17.35
CA SER A 191 34.81 15.57 18.40
C SER A 191 34.44 14.21 17.79
N LYS A 192 35.40 13.29 17.79
CA LYS A 192 35.17 11.91 17.32
C LYS A 192 34.13 11.19 18.16
N GLU A 193 34.14 11.41 19.47
CA GLU A 193 33.19 10.78 20.41
C GLU A 193 31.75 11.14 20.05
N THR A 194 31.49 12.41 19.71
CA THR A 194 30.16 12.85 19.32
C THR A 194 29.76 12.32 17.94
N TRP A 195 30.71 12.28 17.00
CA TRP A 195 30.45 11.82 15.64
C TRP A 195 30.13 10.32 15.56
N ASP A 196 30.83 9.48 16.33
CA ASP A 196 30.66 8.02 16.31
C ASP A 196 29.28 7.58 16.84
N VAL A 197 28.58 8.44 17.58
CA VAL A 197 27.23 8.18 18.11
C VAL A 197 26.13 8.48 17.08
N ILE A 198 26.45 9.24 16.02
CA ILE A 198 25.48 9.60 14.97
C ILE A 198 25.27 8.39 14.06
N ASP A 199 24.01 7.95 13.98
CA ASP A 199 23.64 6.80 13.14
C ASP A 199 23.38 7.23 11.69
N ILE A 200 22.84 8.43 11.48
CA ILE A 200 22.40 8.94 10.18
C ILE A 200 22.69 10.46 10.07
N VAL A 201 23.04 10.94 8.88
CA VAL A 201 23.10 12.39 8.59
C VAL A 201 21.94 12.80 7.67
N ALA A 202 21.15 13.77 8.12
CA ALA A 202 19.93 14.21 7.48
C ALA A 202 20.09 15.66 7.00
N PHE A 203 20.39 15.85 5.71
CA PHE A 203 20.22 17.17 5.09
C PHE A 203 18.76 17.32 4.71
N GLU A 204 18.13 18.39 5.17
CA GLU A 204 16.67 18.51 5.07
C GLU A 204 16.20 19.91 4.68
N THR A 205 15.01 19.97 4.08
CA THR A 205 14.39 21.21 3.59
C THR A 205 15.24 21.93 2.54
N VAL A 206 15.98 21.21 1.70
CA VAL A 206 16.84 21.82 0.68
C VAL A 206 15.98 22.39 -0.46
N PRO A 207 16.00 23.72 -0.72
CA PRO A 207 15.15 24.32 -1.74
C PRO A 207 15.80 24.40 -3.12
N LEU A 208 17.13 24.25 -3.21
CA LEU A 208 17.90 24.46 -4.43
C LEU A 208 18.72 23.21 -4.82
N LEU A 209 18.72 22.87 -6.10
CA LEU A 209 19.58 21.85 -6.72
C LEU A 209 21.06 22.22 -6.62
N ARG A 210 21.42 23.50 -6.76
CA ARG A 210 22.81 23.96 -6.58
C ARG A 210 23.33 23.67 -5.16
N GLU A 211 22.46 23.80 -4.16
CA GLU A 211 22.80 23.47 -2.78
C GLU A 211 22.94 21.96 -2.59
N ALA A 212 22.08 21.16 -3.20
CA ALA A 212 22.23 19.70 -3.18
C ALA A 212 23.57 19.23 -3.81
N ARG A 213 24.01 19.85 -4.90
CA ARG A 213 25.35 19.59 -5.49
C ARG A 213 26.47 19.98 -4.54
N ALA A 214 26.38 21.15 -3.91
CA ALA A 214 27.34 21.60 -2.90
C ALA A 214 27.43 20.65 -1.70
N ILE A 215 26.30 20.15 -1.19
CA ILE A 215 26.23 19.17 -0.09
C ILE A 215 26.93 17.86 -0.48
N ARG A 216 26.66 17.33 -1.68
CA ARG A 216 27.35 16.12 -2.19
C ARG A 216 28.86 16.31 -2.24
N ARG A 217 29.31 17.48 -2.71
CA ARG A 217 30.74 17.84 -2.73
C ARG A 217 31.30 17.93 -1.31
N ALA A 218 30.60 18.54 -0.36
CA ALA A 218 31.01 18.68 1.03
C ALA A 218 31.18 17.31 1.73
N MET A 219 30.23 16.40 1.55
CA MET A 219 30.31 15.02 2.07
C MET A 219 31.48 14.24 1.46
N SER A 220 31.74 14.43 0.16
CA SER A 220 32.86 13.80 -0.55
C SER A 220 34.21 14.34 -0.06
N ALA A 221 34.31 15.65 0.15
CA ALA A 221 35.48 16.29 0.71
C ALA A 221 35.73 15.85 2.15
N LEU A 222 34.68 15.71 2.97
CA LEU A 222 34.79 15.21 4.34
C LEU A 222 35.36 13.79 4.39
N ALA A 223 34.84 12.89 3.55
CA ALA A 223 35.31 11.51 3.45
C ALA A 223 36.76 11.42 2.96
N SER A 224 37.15 12.32 2.05
CA SER A 224 38.51 12.36 1.50
C SER A 224 39.51 12.98 2.49
N ALA A 225 39.11 14.01 3.22
CA ALA A 225 39.95 14.70 4.20
C ALA A 225 40.21 13.84 5.45
N ASN A 226 39.26 12.99 5.83
CA ASN A 226 39.34 12.14 7.01
C ASN A 226 39.07 10.66 6.72
N PRO A 227 40.02 9.91 6.12
CA PRO A 227 39.82 8.50 5.76
C PRO A 227 39.56 7.56 6.95
N SER A 228 39.89 8.00 8.17
CA SER A 228 39.72 7.24 9.41
C SER A 228 38.35 7.42 10.07
N ILE A 229 37.55 8.38 9.61
CA ILE A 229 36.22 8.66 10.15
C ILE A 229 35.18 7.84 9.39
N ARG A 230 34.28 7.20 10.12
CA ARG A 230 33.11 6.52 9.55
C ARG A 230 32.14 7.57 9.03
N ILE A 231 31.78 7.49 7.75
CA ILE A 231 30.66 8.26 7.20
C ILE A 231 29.37 7.46 7.45
N PRO A 232 28.44 7.96 8.29
CA PRO A 232 27.14 7.33 8.47
C PRO A 232 26.31 7.41 7.17
N PRO A 233 25.31 6.54 6.99
CA PRO A 233 24.31 6.69 5.95
C PRO A 233 23.69 8.09 5.99
N TRP A 234 23.40 8.65 4.82
CA TRP A 234 22.89 10.01 4.76
C TRP A 234 21.87 10.23 3.65
N TRP A 235 21.01 11.22 3.84
CA TRP A 235 20.00 11.61 2.86
C TRP A 235 20.01 13.11 2.59
N ILE A 236 19.43 13.48 1.44
CA ILE A 236 19.03 14.85 1.14
C ILE A 236 17.52 14.85 0.96
N SER A 237 16.84 15.69 1.72
CA SER A 237 15.41 15.92 1.63
C SER A 237 15.11 17.32 1.08
N PHE A 238 14.15 17.39 0.17
CA PHE A 238 13.75 18.61 -0.51
C PHE A 238 12.34 19.03 -0.07
N ASN A 239 12.05 20.33 -0.19
CA ASN A 239 10.71 20.88 -0.02
C ASN A 239 10.08 21.28 -1.36
N PHE A 240 8.78 21.05 -1.49
CA PHE A 240 7.99 21.36 -2.69
C PHE A 240 6.73 22.13 -2.28
N PRO A 241 6.82 23.45 -1.95
CA PRO A 241 5.69 24.22 -1.42
C PRO A 241 4.40 24.08 -2.25
N ASP A 242 4.56 24.15 -3.59
CA ASP A 242 3.47 24.04 -4.58
C ASP A 242 3.61 22.80 -5.48
N GLY A 243 4.27 21.74 -4.99
CA GLY A 243 4.56 20.52 -5.77
C GLY A 243 5.76 20.63 -6.73
N VAL A 244 6.38 21.81 -6.79
CA VAL A 244 7.61 22.10 -7.53
C VAL A 244 8.69 22.66 -6.60
N LEU A 245 9.95 22.58 -7.02
CA LEU A 245 11.05 23.21 -6.30
C LEU A 245 10.94 24.75 -6.41
N PRO A 246 11.36 25.49 -5.37
CA PRO A 246 11.48 26.94 -5.45
C PRO A 246 12.46 27.42 -6.54
N GLU A 247 13.48 26.61 -6.85
CA GLU A 247 14.44 26.94 -7.91
C GLU A 247 13.81 26.87 -9.31
N GLN A 248 14.10 27.90 -10.12
CA GLN A 248 13.69 28.01 -11.51
C GLN A 248 14.89 28.02 -12.47
N THR A 249 14.66 27.65 -13.73
CA THR A 249 15.60 27.89 -14.83
C THR A 249 15.59 29.35 -15.25
N SER A 250 16.59 29.79 -16.03
CA SER A 250 16.61 31.15 -16.62
C SER A 250 15.44 31.44 -17.56
N GLU A 251 14.71 30.41 -17.99
CA GLU A 251 13.52 30.50 -18.84
C GLU A 251 12.22 30.53 -18.02
N GLY A 252 12.31 30.48 -16.69
CA GLY A 252 11.15 30.49 -15.79
C GLY A 252 10.46 29.13 -15.62
N VAL A 253 11.14 28.03 -15.97
CA VAL A 253 10.63 26.67 -15.76
C VAL A 253 11.00 26.21 -14.36
N ASN A 254 10.03 25.72 -13.59
CA ASN A 254 10.26 25.19 -12.24
C ASN A 254 10.91 23.80 -12.31
N TYR A 255 11.87 23.54 -11.43
CA TYR A 255 12.39 22.17 -11.26
C TYR A 255 11.41 21.29 -10.49
N THR A 256 11.49 19.98 -10.74
CA THR A 256 10.58 18.98 -10.17
C THR A 256 11.30 17.97 -9.28
N ALA A 257 10.54 17.11 -8.59
CA ALA A 257 11.11 16.00 -7.80
C ALA A 257 11.97 15.04 -8.64
N ARG A 258 11.73 14.94 -9.96
CA ARG A 258 12.58 14.21 -10.90
C ARG A 258 13.98 14.81 -10.97
N ASP A 259 14.07 16.13 -11.10
CA ASP A 259 15.33 16.85 -11.25
C ASP A 259 16.14 16.82 -9.94
N ALA A 260 15.45 16.91 -8.80
CA ALA A 260 16.02 16.73 -7.47
C ALA A 260 16.65 15.34 -7.29
N LEU A 261 15.92 14.29 -7.69
CA LEU A 261 16.40 12.91 -7.59
C LEU A 261 17.60 12.68 -8.53
N ASN A 262 17.52 13.13 -9.77
CA ASN A 262 18.66 13.06 -10.70
C ASN A 262 19.88 13.79 -10.12
N THR A 263 19.72 15.00 -9.59
CA THR A 263 20.81 15.77 -8.96
C THR A 263 21.42 15.04 -7.77
N CYS A 264 20.67 14.21 -7.04
CA CYS A 264 21.20 13.42 -5.93
C CYS A 264 22.02 12.21 -6.39
N PHE A 265 21.55 11.49 -7.41
CA PHE A 265 22.10 10.18 -7.79
C PHE A 265 22.89 10.16 -9.10
N GLU A 266 22.95 11.27 -9.84
CA GLU A 266 23.73 11.36 -11.08
C GLU A 266 25.23 11.23 -10.79
N HIS A 267 25.90 10.33 -11.52
CA HIS A 267 27.34 10.12 -11.43
C HIS A 267 28.07 10.97 -12.47
N HIS A 268 28.73 12.04 -12.03
CA HIS A 268 29.62 12.79 -12.93
C HIS A 268 30.92 12.01 -13.20
N LYS A 269 31.24 11.82 -14.49
CA LYS A 269 32.44 11.09 -14.95
C LYS A 269 33.76 11.77 -14.55
N THR A 270 33.73 13.06 -14.24
CA THR A 270 34.93 13.91 -14.04
C THR A 270 35.34 14.06 -12.58
N ALA A 271 34.43 13.86 -11.62
CA ALA A 271 34.73 13.84 -10.19
C ALA A 271 33.70 12.93 -9.47
N PRO A 272 34.08 11.74 -8.99
CA PRO A 272 33.13 10.84 -8.33
C PRO A 272 32.79 11.35 -6.94
N ALA A 273 31.78 12.23 -6.86
CA ALA A 273 31.18 12.64 -5.60
C ALA A 273 30.38 11.47 -4.99
N LEU A 274 30.43 11.33 -3.67
CA LEU A 274 29.57 10.42 -2.92
C LEU A 274 28.10 10.72 -3.24
N VAL A 275 27.35 9.64 -3.43
CA VAL A 275 25.89 9.69 -3.58
C VAL A 275 25.25 9.45 -2.21
N PRO A 276 24.09 10.08 -1.94
CA PRO A 276 23.33 9.81 -0.73
C PRO A 276 22.79 8.37 -0.77
N ASP A 277 22.52 7.82 0.39
CA ASP A 277 21.92 6.49 0.52
C ASP A 277 20.37 6.57 0.41
N ALA A 278 19.78 7.76 0.63
CA ALA A 278 18.34 8.01 0.62
C ALA A 278 17.94 9.33 -0.05
N PHE A 279 16.74 9.34 -0.62
CA PHE A 279 16.06 10.52 -1.15
C PHE A 279 14.91 10.91 -0.22
N GLY A 280 14.84 12.19 0.15
CA GLY A 280 13.82 12.70 1.07
C GLY A 280 12.84 13.70 0.43
N ILE A 281 11.60 13.68 0.91
CA ILE A 281 10.65 14.78 0.74
C ILE A 281 10.15 15.19 2.11
N ASN A 282 10.35 16.45 2.47
CA ASN A 282 9.92 17.01 3.74
C ASN A 282 9.35 18.41 3.58
N CYS A 283 8.69 18.89 4.64
CA CYS A 283 8.12 20.23 4.70
C CYS A 283 7.23 20.59 3.49
N THR A 284 6.58 19.57 2.92
CA THR A 284 5.77 19.63 1.70
C THR A 284 4.32 19.31 2.07
N GLN A 285 3.36 19.98 1.42
CA GLN A 285 1.94 19.72 1.67
C GLN A 285 1.56 18.32 1.15
N VAL A 286 0.75 17.58 1.91
CA VAL A 286 0.37 16.20 1.59
C VAL A 286 -0.29 16.10 0.21
N LYS A 287 -1.07 17.11 -0.21
CA LYS A 287 -1.74 17.15 -1.52
C LYS A 287 -0.77 17.05 -2.71
N HIS A 288 0.44 17.56 -2.58
CA HIS A 288 1.46 17.53 -3.64
C HIS A 288 2.34 16.28 -3.58
N LEU A 289 2.30 15.55 -2.47
CA LEU A 289 3.18 14.41 -2.22
C LEU A 289 3.03 13.33 -3.30
N HIS A 290 1.81 13.05 -3.75
CA HIS A 290 1.56 12.06 -4.80
C HIS A 290 2.24 12.43 -6.12
N GLU A 291 2.11 13.68 -6.55
CA GLU A 291 2.72 14.18 -7.78
C GLU A 291 4.24 14.11 -7.70
N CYS A 292 4.83 14.62 -6.60
CA CYS A 292 6.27 14.56 -6.38
C CYS A 292 6.79 13.11 -6.36
N LEU A 293 6.09 12.20 -5.69
CA LEU A 293 6.46 10.77 -5.62
C LEU A 293 6.34 10.08 -6.99
N SER A 294 5.31 10.40 -7.77
CA SER A 294 5.13 9.86 -9.12
C SER A 294 6.27 10.29 -10.04
N LEU A 295 6.64 11.59 -10.01
CA LEU A 295 7.75 12.13 -10.79
C LEU A 295 9.09 11.53 -10.37
N ALA A 296 9.35 11.41 -9.06
CA ALA A 296 10.55 10.78 -8.51
C ALA A 296 10.63 9.27 -8.86
N SER A 297 9.52 8.53 -8.72
CA SER A 297 9.45 7.11 -9.08
C SER A 297 9.73 6.88 -10.56
N GLY A 298 9.19 7.73 -11.44
CA GLY A 298 9.52 7.70 -12.87
C GLY A 298 11.00 7.97 -13.15
N ALA A 299 11.62 8.92 -12.43
CA ALA A 299 13.05 9.20 -12.54
C ALA A 299 13.92 8.01 -12.12
N LEU A 300 13.54 7.35 -11.02
CA LEU A 300 14.22 6.17 -10.49
C LEU A 300 14.23 5.02 -11.49
N GLN A 301 13.13 4.81 -12.22
CA GLN A 301 13.06 3.78 -13.28
C GLN A 301 14.05 4.06 -14.41
N ASN A 302 14.27 5.33 -14.76
CA ASN A 302 15.19 5.75 -15.83
C ASN A 302 16.65 5.68 -15.41
N LEU A 303 16.98 6.07 -14.16
CA LEU A 303 18.30 5.83 -13.57
C LEU A 303 18.63 4.32 -13.53
N GLY A 304 17.59 3.51 -13.33
CA GLY A 304 17.63 2.06 -13.46
C GLY A 304 18.11 1.57 -14.84
N HIS A 305 17.95 2.33 -15.92
CA HIS A 305 18.34 1.89 -17.27
C HIS A 305 19.78 2.25 -17.67
N GLU A 306 20.32 3.37 -17.18
CA GLU A 306 21.71 3.77 -17.45
C GLU A 306 22.73 3.15 -16.49
N LEU A 307 22.31 2.84 -15.24
CA LEU A 307 23.15 2.16 -14.25
C LEU A 307 22.97 0.64 -14.23
N TYR A 308 21.94 0.09 -14.90
CA TYR A 308 21.68 -1.35 -15.01
C TYR A 308 21.42 -1.74 -16.47
N PRO A 309 22.44 -2.25 -17.20
CA PRO A 309 22.25 -2.70 -18.58
C PRO A 309 21.24 -3.85 -18.65
N GLN A 310 20.51 -3.90 -19.78
CA GLN A 310 19.36 -4.78 -20.06
C GLN A 310 19.64 -6.29 -19.98
N GLU A 311 20.89 -6.70 -19.72
CA GLU A 311 21.39 -8.07 -19.69
C GLU A 311 21.01 -8.82 -18.40
N HIS A 312 20.48 -8.12 -17.39
CA HIS A 312 20.06 -8.68 -16.10
C HIS A 312 18.55 -8.95 -16.02
N ARG A 313 17.90 -9.28 -17.14
CA ARG A 313 16.55 -9.85 -17.15
C ARG A 313 16.60 -11.32 -17.58
N LEU A 314 16.16 -12.18 -16.64
CA LEU A 314 15.85 -13.61 -16.78
C LEU A 314 17.06 -14.56 -16.79
N SER A 315 17.40 -15.08 -15.61
CA SER A 315 18.02 -16.40 -15.49
C SER A 315 17.59 -17.06 -14.19
N ILE A 316 17.04 -18.26 -14.34
CA ILE A 316 16.67 -19.21 -13.30
C ILE A 316 17.97 -19.84 -12.78
N VAL A 317 18.22 -19.73 -11.46
CA VAL A 317 19.25 -20.44 -10.69
C VAL A 317 20.72 -20.06 -10.98
N ASP A 318 21.31 -19.24 -10.11
CA ASP A 318 22.75 -19.33 -9.79
C ASP A 318 23.04 -18.83 -8.36
N PRO A 319 23.47 -19.70 -7.41
CA PRO A 319 23.73 -19.31 -6.01
C PRO A 319 25.06 -18.58 -5.78
N GLN A 320 25.89 -18.32 -6.80
CA GLN A 320 27.28 -17.88 -6.61
C GLN A 320 27.69 -16.56 -7.29
N ARG A 321 26.78 -15.67 -7.70
CA ARG A 321 27.16 -14.38 -8.34
C ARG A 321 26.86 -13.12 -7.50
N THR A 322 27.93 -12.62 -6.89
CA THR A 322 28.27 -11.20 -6.56
C THR A 322 27.23 -10.33 -5.83
N LEU A 323 27.52 -10.07 -4.54
CA LEU A 323 26.89 -9.06 -3.67
C LEU A 323 27.00 -7.63 -4.24
N SER A 324 26.02 -7.13 -5.00
CA SER A 324 26.06 -5.76 -5.54
C SER A 324 24.82 -4.92 -5.19
N ARG A 325 25.00 -4.09 -4.15
CA ARG A 325 24.39 -2.78 -3.82
C ARG A 325 22.86 -2.67 -3.55
N SER A 326 22.56 -1.94 -2.47
CA SER A 326 21.26 -1.75 -1.81
C SER A 326 20.30 -0.82 -2.56
N ARG A 327 18.99 -1.10 -2.47
CA ARG A 327 17.90 -0.23 -2.94
C ARG A 327 18.02 1.19 -2.37
N ILE A 328 17.75 2.22 -3.17
CA ILE A 328 17.62 3.62 -2.72
C ILE A 328 16.47 3.67 -1.70
N THR A 329 16.73 4.26 -0.53
CA THR A 329 15.71 4.41 0.53
C THR A 329 14.96 5.72 0.34
N LEU A 330 13.65 5.71 0.56
CA LEU A 330 12.80 6.89 0.49
C LEU A 330 12.48 7.36 1.90
N VAL A 331 12.61 8.67 2.14
CA VAL A 331 12.35 9.31 3.44
C VAL A 331 11.24 10.32 3.26
N LEU A 332 10.13 10.20 4.01
CA LEU A 332 8.97 11.07 3.87
C LEU A 332 8.52 11.58 5.23
N TYR A 333 8.44 12.89 5.38
CA TYR A 333 7.88 13.55 6.56
C TYR A 333 7.24 14.89 6.15
N PRO A 334 6.03 14.83 5.54
CA PRO A 334 5.30 16.00 5.06
C PRO A 334 4.76 16.86 6.21
N ASN A 335 4.26 18.06 5.88
CA ASN A 335 3.60 18.92 6.86
C ASN A 335 2.27 18.33 7.33
N GLY A 336 1.95 18.49 8.61
CA GLY A 336 0.68 18.08 9.22
C GLY A 336 -0.54 18.93 8.84
N GLY A 337 -0.62 19.43 7.60
CA GLY A 337 -1.75 20.21 7.09
C GLY A 337 -1.76 21.71 7.44
N ARG A 338 -0.70 22.24 8.06
CA ARG A 338 -0.51 23.69 8.26
C ARG A 338 0.61 24.22 7.35
N VAL A 339 0.50 25.49 6.93
CA VAL A 339 1.55 26.21 6.17
C VAL A 339 2.29 27.13 7.12
N TYR A 340 3.60 26.97 7.19
CA TYR A 340 4.46 27.86 7.96
C TYR A 340 4.85 29.08 7.13
N ASP A 341 4.62 30.27 7.64
CA ASP A 341 5.14 31.51 7.04
C ASP A 341 6.43 31.93 7.76
N PRO A 342 7.59 31.88 7.07
CA PRO A 342 8.88 32.24 7.66
C PRO A 342 9.03 33.72 8.00
N THR A 343 8.17 34.59 7.46
CA THR A 343 8.21 36.04 7.73
C THR A 343 7.50 36.38 9.02
N THR A 344 6.32 35.82 9.22
CA THR A 344 5.51 36.05 10.43
C THR A 344 5.83 35.06 11.55
N MET A 345 6.58 33.99 11.26
CA MET A 345 6.89 32.90 12.20
C MET A 345 5.62 32.25 12.78
N THR A 346 4.58 32.11 11.96
CA THR A 346 3.30 31.52 12.39
C THR A 346 2.81 30.43 11.44
N TRP A 347 2.07 29.48 12.00
CA TRP A 347 1.43 28.40 11.26
C TRP A 347 -0.02 28.79 10.91
N PHE A 348 -0.36 28.68 9.62
CA PHE A 348 -1.72 28.90 9.13
C PHE A 348 -2.42 27.58 8.81
N PRO A 349 -3.71 27.41 9.17
CA PRO A 349 -4.50 26.25 8.75
C PRO A 349 -4.72 26.27 7.24
N VAL A 350 -4.58 25.12 6.58
CA VAL A 350 -4.94 24.97 5.17
C VAL A 350 -6.46 24.84 5.06
N VAL A 351 -7.06 25.60 4.13
CA VAL A 351 -8.49 25.48 3.80
C VAL A 351 -8.73 24.07 3.25
N PRO A 352 -9.68 23.28 3.81
CA PRO A 352 -9.94 21.91 3.37
C PRO A 352 -10.22 21.87 1.87
N THR A 353 -9.50 21.00 1.17
CA THR A 353 -9.44 20.98 -0.30
C THR A 353 -10.42 19.97 -0.92
N SER A 354 -11.12 19.17 -0.10
CA SER A 354 -12.11 18.19 -0.55
C SER A 354 -13.43 18.34 0.20
N SER A 355 -14.55 18.02 -0.46
CA SER A 355 -15.86 17.94 0.19
C SER A 355 -15.95 16.82 1.25
N LYS A 356 -15.00 15.88 1.26
CA LYS A 356 -14.91 14.79 2.24
C LYS A 356 -14.19 15.19 3.53
N THR A 357 -13.43 16.28 3.51
CA THR A 357 -12.74 16.84 4.69
C THR A 357 -13.49 18.01 5.33
N GLU A 358 -14.66 18.39 4.77
CA GLU A 358 -15.55 19.39 5.37
C GLU A 358 -16.14 18.86 6.69
N GLY A 359 -15.82 19.55 7.80
CA GLY A 359 -16.38 19.27 9.14
C GLY A 359 -15.56 18.29 10.01
N LEU A 360 -14.43 17.78 9.52
CA LEU A 360 -13.49 16.98 10.33
C LEU A 360 -12.56 17.89 11.15
N SER A 361 -12.06 17.37 12.28
CA SER A 361 -11.00 18.04 13.04
C SER A 361 -9.71 18.11 12.20
N GLU A 362 -8.86 19.11 12.48
CA GLU A 362 -7.58 19.28 11.77
C GLU A 362 -6.71 18.01 11.81
N SER A 363 -6.78 17.23 12.90
CA SER A 363 -6.06 15.96 13.09
C SER A 363 -6.57 14.80 12.23
N ASP A 364 -7.81 14.87 11.77
CA ASP A 364 -8.46 13.75 11.08
C ASP A 364 -8.44 13.98 9.57
N ALA A 365 -8.49 15.24 9.13
CA ALA A 365 -8.42 15.61 7.72
C ALA A 365 -7.08 15.19 7.06
N TRP A 366 -5.94 15.41 7.72
CA TRP A 366 -4.64 15.03 7.14
C TRP A 366 -4.44 13.51 7.05
N ALA A 367 -5.00 12.75 8.01
CA ALA A 367 -4.93 11.30 8.01
C ALA A 367 -5.75 10.69 6.87
N VAL A 368 -6.90 11.30 6.56
CA VAL A 368 -7.73 10.95 5.39
C VAL A 368 -6.97 11.25 4.09
N ASP A 369 -6.35 12.43 3.97
CA ASP A 369 -5.55 12.77 2.79
C ASP A 369 -4.35 11.82 2.61
N LEU A 370 -3.66 11.45 3.70
CA LEU A 370 -2.55 10.48 3.66
C LEU A 370 -3.03 9.08 3.28
N ALA A 371 -4.20 8.66 3.80
CA ALA A 371 -4.82 7.39 3.45
C ALA A 371 -5.25 7.37 1.97
N GLU A 372 -5.73 8.50 1.43
CA GLU A 372 -6.02 8.65 0.00
C GLU A 372 -4.75 8.57 -0.84
N VAL A 373 -3.65 9.22 -0.44
CA VAL A 373 -2.36 9.09 -1.13
C VAL A 373 -1.86 7.64 -1.11
N ASN A 374 -2.03 6.91 0.01
CA ASN A 374 -1.70 5.49 0.09
C ASN A 374 -2.65 4.62 -0.75
N ALA A 375 -3.93 4.95 -0.84
CA ALA A 375 -4.90 4.28 -1.70
C ALA A 375 -4.65 4.55 -3.21
N MET A 376 -4.17 5.75 -3.55
CA MET A 376 -3.72 6.12 -4.90
C MET A 376 -2.32 5.58 -5.22
N ALA A 377 -1.52 5.20 -4.22
CA ALA A 377 -0.29 4.42 -4.37
C ALA A 377 -0.53 2.93 -4.71
N SER A 378 -1.80 2.56 -4.95
CA SER A 378 -2.17 1.37 -5.71
C SER A 378 -1.33 1.29 -6.98
N LYS A 379 -0.68 0.15 -7.22
CA LYS A 379 0.14 -0.12 -8.43
C LYS A 379 -0.68 -0.08 -9.74
N TYR A 380 -1.98 0.22 -9.67
CA TYR A 380 -2.93 0.18 -10.76
C TYR A 380 -3.46 1.58 -11.08
N PRO A 381 -3.78 1.88 -12.35
CA PRO A 381 -4.43 3.15 -12.70
C PRO A 381 -5.72 3.31 -11.91
N ALA A 382 -5.99 4.51 -11.40
CA ALA A 382 -7.13 4.84 -10.54
C ALA A 382 -8.49 4.35 -11.10
N ALA A 383 -8.62 4.27 -12.43
CA ALA A 383 -9.80 3.75 -13.11
C ALA A 383 -10.13 2.27 -12.80
N LEU A 384 -9.18 1.49 -12.29
CA LEU A 384 -9.34 0.06 -11.96
C LEU A 384 -9.53 -0.19 -10.45
N ASN A 385 -9.49 0.85 -9.64
CA ASN A 385 -9.81 0.74 -8.23
C ASN A 385 -11.32 0.43 -8.07
N PRO A 386 -11.70 -0.28 -7.00
CA PRO A 386 -13.10 -0.58 -6.74
C PRO A 386 -13.89 0.70 -6.48
N THR A 387 -15.10 0.81 -7.02
CA THR A 387 -16.04 1.88 -6.65
C THR A 387 -16.70 1.56 -5.30
N GLU A 388 -17.17 2.60 -4.59
CA GLU A 388 -17.90 2.42 -3.33
C GLU A 388 -19.15 1.54 -3.54
N GLU A 389 -19.84 1.71 -4.68
CA GLU A 389 -20.99 0.90 -5.10
C GLU A 389 -20.62 -0.58 -5.31
N ASP A 390 -19.49 -0.86 -5.97
CA ASP A 390 -19.04 -2.24 -6.22
C ASP A 390 -18.71 -2.97 -4.91
N ILE A 391 -18.12 -2.26 -3.94
CA ILE A 391 -17.84 -2.80 -2.61
C ILE A 391 -19.15 -3.08 -1.87
N GLN A 392 -20.13 -2.17 -1.95
CA GLN A 392 -21.45 -2.35 -1.34
C GLN A 392 -22.16 -3.59 -1.91
N LEU A 393 -22.08 -3.80 -3.23
CA LEU A 393 -22.61 -5.00 -3.88
C LEU A 393 -21.90 -6.28 -3.43
N LEU A 394 -20.57 -6.27 -3.32
CA LEU A 394 -19.80 -7.42 -2.83
C LEU A 394 -20.15 -7.76 -1.37
N LEU A 395 -20.35 -6.76 -0.54
CA LEU A 395 -20.77 -6.93 0.85
C LEU A 395 -22.20 -7.48 0.95
N SER A 396 -23.15 -6.93 0.18
CA SER A 396 -24.55 -7.36 0.18
C SER A 396 -24.73 -8.79 -0.32
N ALA A 397 -23.95 -9.19 -1.35
CA ALA A 397 -23.93 -10.56 -1.86
C ALA A 397 -23.16 -11.55 -0.97
N GLN A 398 -22.62 -11.09 0.16
CA GLN A 398 -21.89 -11.90 1.15
C GLN A 398 -20.67 -12.64 0.56
N THR A 399 -19.96 -12.00 -0.38
CA THR A 399 -18.77 -12.60 -1.03
C THR A 399 -17.58 -12.76 -0.08
N HIS A 400 -17.54 -11.94 0.97
CA HIS A 400 -16.49 -11.91 1.99
C HIS A 400 -16.57 -13.05 3.01
N LEU A 401 -17.68 -13.80 3.06
CA LEU A 401 -17.85 -14.92 3.98
C LEU A 401 -17.17 -16.16 3.42
N GLY A 402 -16.11 -16.62 4.08
CA GLY A 402 -15.47 -17.89 3.78
C GLY A 402 -16.08 -19.06 4.58
N THR A 403 -15.39 -20.20 4.59
CA THR A 403 -15.80 -21.37 5.39
C THR A 403 -15.09 -21.42 6.74
N LYS A 404 -15.48 -22.39 7.59
CA LYS A 404 -14.79 -22.67 8.86
C LYS A 404 -13.40 -23.30 8.67
N ASN A 405 -13.19 -23.96 7.54
CA ASN A 405 -11.92 -24.61 7.21
C ASN A 405 -11.12 -23.70 6.27
N CYS A 406 -9.80 -23.73 6.39
CA CYS A 406 -8.93 -23.00 5.48
C CYS A 406 -7.86 -23.95 4.96
N ASP A 407 -7.69 -24.00 3.65
CA ASP A 407 -6.49 -24.57 3.04
C ASP A 407 -5.31 -23.62 3.29
N LYS A 408 -4.12 -24.18 3.52
CA LYS A 408 -2.90 -23.40 3.75
C LYS A 408 -2.57 -22.48 2.57
N GLN A 409 -2.88 -22.90 1.35
CA GLN A 409 -2.64 -22.08 0.15
C GLN A 409 -3.59 -20.89 0.05
N MET A 410 -4.74 -20.94 0.73
CA MET A 410 -5.74 -19.86 0.76
C MET A 410 -5.53 -18.86 1.90
N GLU A 411 -4.65 -19.15 2.86
CA GLU A 411 -4.34 -18.30 4.01
C GLU A 411 -4.01 -16.83 3.63
N PRO A 412 -3.24 -16.54 2.55
CA PRO A 412 -2.95 -15.16 2.17
C PRO A 412 -4.19 -14.35 1.77
N TYR A 413 -5.30 -14.98 1.39
CA TYR A 413 -6.53 -14.29 0.99
C TYR A 413 -7.48 -14.03 2.17
N VAL A 414 -7.23 -14.66 3.32
CA VAL A 414 -8.00 -14.48 4.55
C VAL A 414 -7.53 -13.22 5.27
N TRP A 415 -8.48 -12.39 5.70
CA TRP A 415 -8.21 -11.21 6.53
C TRP A 415 -8.17 -11.57 8.01
N LYS A 416 -9.29 -12.08 8.53
CA LYS A 416 -9.46 -12.42 9.96
C LYS A 416 -10.48 -13.53 10.13
N ARG A 417 -10.47 -14.16 11.30
CA ARG A 417 -11.47 -15.14 11.72
C ARG A 417 -12.50 -14.49 12.64
N ARG A 418 -13.79 -14.71 12.41
CA ARG A 418 -14.87 -14.31 13.33
C ARG A 418 -14.92 -15.23 14.55
N ALA A 419 -15.62 -14.78 15.60
CA ALA A 419 -15.88 -15.58 16.81
C ALA A 419 -16.59 -16.92 16.49
N ASP A 420 -17.47 -16.93 15.48
CA ASP A 420 -18.20 -18.13 15.02
C ASP A 420 -17.31 -19.15 14.28
N GLY A 421 -16.02 -18.85 14.13
CA GLY A 421 -15.04 -19.67 13.45
C GLY A 421 -15.01 -19.53 11.94
N ILE A 422 -15.85 -18.66 11.36
CA ILE A 422 -15.91 -18.34 9.92
C ILE A 422 -14.73 -17.43 9.53
N HIS A 423 -14.04 -17.75 8.44
CA HIS A 423 -13.00 -16.91 7.87
C HIS A 423 -13.60 -15.76 7.06
N ILE A 424 -13.04 -14.56 7.20
CA ILE A 424 -13.40 -13.40 6.38
C ILE A 424 -12.36 -13.25 5.28
N ILE A 425 -12.80 -13.24 4.03
CA ILE A 425 -11.98 -13.02 2.85
C ILE A 425 -11.75 -11.51 2.66
N ASN A 426 -10.54 -11.13 2.24
CA ASN A 426 -10.23 -9.75 1.90
C ASN A 426 -10.88 -9.37 0.55
N ILE A 427 -11.83 -8.43 0.60
CA ILE A 427 -12.56 -7.94 -0.58
C ILE A 427 -11.62 -7.18 -1.55
N GLY A 428 -10.63 -6.46 -1.04
CA GLY A 428 -9.63 -5.79 -1.89
C GLY A 428 -8.87 -6.79 -2.76
N LYS A 429 -8.43 -7.91 -2.16
CA LYS A 429 -7.78 -9.00 -2.90
C LYS A 429 -8.72 -9.70 -3.89
N THR A 430 -10.01 -9.78 -3.55
CA THR A 430 -11.04 -10.31 -4.44
C THR A 430 -11.15 -9.45 -5.71
N TRP A 431 -11.19 -8.13 -5.53
CA TRP A 431 -11.25 -7.17 -6.63
C TRP A 431 -9.99 -7.20 -7.50
N GLU A 432 -8.80 -7.18 -6.89
CA GLU A 432 -7.53 -7.27 -7.61
C GLU A 432 -7.45 -8.54 -8.49
N LYS A 433 -7.88 -9.68 -7.95
CA LYS A 433 -7.91 -10.95 -8.69
C LYS A 433 -8.98 -10.98 -9.77
N LEU A 434 -10.12 -10.34 -9.54
CA LEU A 434 -11.18 -10.20 -10.54
C LEU A 434 -10.70 -9.37 -11.73
N VAL A 435 -10.05 -8.23 -11.48
CA VAL A 435 -9.46 -7.38 -12.54
C VAL A 435 -8.34 -8.13 -13.29
N LEU A 436 -7.50 -8.87 -12.58
CA LEU A 436 -6.46 -9.71 -13.20
C LEU A 436 -7.09 -10.77 -14.12
N ALA A 437 -8.11 -11.49 -13.65
CA ALA A 437 -8.82 -12.48 -14.45
C ALA A 437 -9.48 -11.85 -15.69
N ALA A 438 -10.13 -10.70 -15.53
CA ALA A 438 -10.76 -9.97 -16.65
C ALA A 438 -9.74 -9.59 -17.73
N ARG A 439 -8.51 -9.18 -17.35
CA ARG A 439 -7.43 -8.89 -18.30
C ARG A 439 -6.97 -10.13 -19.07
N ILE A 440 -6.85 -11.27 -18.40
CA ILE A 440 -6.46 -12.54 -19.05
C ILE A 440 -7.53 -12.94 -20.08
N ILE A 441 -8.81 -12.80 -19.73
CA ILE A 441 -9.93 -13.11 -20.63
C ILE A 441 -9.98 -12.13 -21.81
N ALA A 442 -9.74 -10.84 -21.56
CA ALA A 442 -9.73 -9.81 -22.60
C ALA A 442 -8.55 -9.97 -23.58
N ALA A 443 -7.42 -10.54 -23.14
CA ALA A 443 -6.27 -10.82 -23.99
C ALA A 443 -6.50 -11.97 -24.98
N VAL A 444 -7.54 -12.80 -24.78
CA VAL A 444 -7.92 -13.84 -25.74
C VAL A 444 -8.71 -13.18 -26.87
N GLU A 445 -8.12 -13.15 -28.07
CA GLU A 445 -8.69 -12.51 -29.26
C GLU A 445 -10.06 -13.09 -29.64
N ASN A 446 -10.18 -14.43 -29.63
CA ASN A 446 -11.42 -15.14 -29.91
C ASN A 446 -12.18 -15.45 -28.61
N PRO A 447 -13.33 -14.81 -28.36
CA PRO A 447 -14.07 -15.05 -27.12
C PRO A 447 -14.63 -16.48 -27.02
N SER A 448 -14.92 -17.11 -28.16
CA SER A 448 -15.46 -18.49 -28.25
C SER A 448 -14.53 -19.55 -27.67
N ASP A 449 -13.24 -19.25 -27.59
CA ASP A 449 -12.22 -20.19 -27.11
C ASP A 449 -12.08 -20.16 -25.59
N VAL A 450 -12.86 -19.30 -24.91
CA VAL A 450 -13.00 -19.28 -23.45
C VAL A 450 -14.20 -20.14 -23.07
N VAL A 451 -13.99 -21.10 -22.18
CA VAL A 451 -15.06 -21.98 -21.69
C VAL A 451 -15.32 -21.72 -20.21
N ALA A 452 -16.53 -21.29 -19.90
CA ALA A 452 -17.04 -21.14 -18.53
C ALA A 452 -17.77 -22.43 -18.10
N ILE A 453 -17.43 -22.94 -16.92
CA ILE A 453 -17.87 -24.25 -16.42
C ILE A 453 -18.48 -24.09 -15.03
N SER A 454 -19.67 -24.68 -14.85
CA SER A 454 -20.26 -24.85 -13.53
C SER A 454 -21.10 -26.11 -13.45
N ALA A 455 -20.66 -27.09 -12.67
CA ALA A 455 -21.51 -28.21 -12.28
C ALA A 455 -22.50 -27.84 -11.18
N ARG A 456 -22.18 -26.82 -10.36
CA ARG A 456 -23.05 -26.37 -9.26
C ARG A 456 -24.34 -25.72 -9.80
N PRO A 457 -25.53 -26.09 -9.31
CA PRO A 457 -26.80 -25.50 -9.75
C PRO A 457 -26.80 -23.96 -9.66
N TYR A 458 -26.28 -23.42 -8.55
CA TYR A 458 -26.23 -21.98 -8.30
C TYR A 458 -25.43 -21.18 -9.35
N GLY A 459 -24.47 -21.82 -10.04
CA GLY A 459 -23.63 -21.18 -11.06
C GLY A 459 -24.08 -21.46 -12.50
N GLN A 460 -24.98 -22.41 -12.75
CA GLN A 460 -25.37 -22.81 -14.11
C GLN A 460 -25.95 -21.65 -14.91
N ARG A 461 -26.90 -20.91 -14.31
CA ARG A 461 -27.50 -19.74 -14.96
C ARG A 461 -26.49 -18.61 -15.16
N ALA A 462 -25.63 -18.37 -14.17
CA ALA A 462 -24.59 -17.34 -14.25
C ALA A 462 -23.62 -17.60 -15.42
N VAL A 463 -23.19 -18.85 -15.61
CA VAL A 463 -22.31 -19.28 -16.70
C VAL A 463 -22.98 -19.13 -18.07
N LEU A 464 -24.26 -19.48 -18.21
CA LEU A 464 -25.01 -19.29 -19.45
C LEU A 464 -25.16 -17.80 -19.82
N LYS A 465 -25.44 -16.93 -18.83
CA LYS A 465 -25.53 -15.49 -19.04
C LYS A 465 -24.18 -14.85 -19.32
N PHE A 466 -23.12 -15.34 -18.68
CA PHE A 466 -21.75 -14.93 -18.97
C PHE A 466 -21.40 -15.22 -20.44
N ALA A 467 -21.69 -16.43 -20.92
CA ALA A 467 -21.49 -16.83 -22.31
C ALA A 467 -22.29 -15.94 -23.28
N ALA A 468 -23.56 -15.67 -22.99
CA ALA A 468 -24.41 -14.81 -23.82
C ALA A 468 -23.87 -13.38 -23.98
N ASN A 469 -23.28 -12.81 -22.92
CA ASN A 469 -22.80 -11.42 -22.93
C ASN A 469 -21.39 -11.28 -23.51
N THR A 470 -20.51 -12.24 -23.25
CA THR A 470 -19.09 -12.14 -23.63
C THR A 470 -18.74 -12.85 -24.94
N GLY A 471 -19.64 -13.71 -25.44
CA GLY A 471 -19.39 -14.59 -26.58
C GLY A 471 -18.61 -15.87 -26.22
N ALA A 472 -18.38 -16.11 -24.92
CA ALA A 472 -17.72 -17.32 -24.43
C ALA A 472 -18.62 -18.56 -24.58
N GLN A 473 -18.02 -19.75 -24.53
CA GLN A 473 -18.77 -20.99 -24.47
C GLN A 473 -19.10 -21.38 -23.02
N ALA A 474 -20.29 -21.92 -22.80
CA ALA A 474 -20.72 -22.41 -21.50
C ALA A 474 -20.79 -23.94 -21.46
N ILE A 475 -20.42 -24.52 -20.32
CA ILE A 475 -20.78 -25.88 -19.92
C ILE A 475 -21.51 -25.76 -18.59
N ALA A 476 -22.84 -25.79 -18.65
CA ALA A 476 -23.70 -25.75 -17.48
C ALA A 476 -24.10 -27.18 -17.10
N GLY A 477 -23.94 -27.52 -15.82
CA GLY A 477 -24.29 -28.82 -15.27
C GLY A 477 -23.15 -29.83 -15.34
N ARG A 478 -23.50 -31.12 -15.39
CA ARG A 478 -22.52 -32.21 -15.30
C ARG A 478 -21.48 -32.13 -16.42
N PHE A 479 -20.22 -31.97 -16.04
CA PHE A 479 -19.11 -32.05 -16.98
C PHE A 479 -18.92 -33.49 -17.45
N THR A 480 -19.08 -33.73 -18.75
CA THR A 480 -18.81 -35.03 -19.37
C THR A 480 -17.30 -35.22 -19.50
N PRO A 481 -16.71 -36.26 -18.89
CA PRO A 481 -15.29 -36.53 -19.03
C PRO A 481 -14.89 -36.76 -20.49
N GLY A 482 -13.72 -36.26 -20.87
CA GLY A 482 -13.18 -36.36 -22.23
C GLY A 482 -13.55 -35.21 -23.16
N ASN A 483 -14.21 -34.17 -22.65
CA ASN A 483 -14.51 -32.97 -23.46
C ASN A 483 -13.24 -32.25 -23.93
N PHE A 484 -12.14 -32.32 -23.18
CA PHE A 484 -10.86 -31.70 -23.59
C PHE A 484 -9.85 -32.70 -24.15
N THR A 485 -9.94 -33.98 -23.79
CA THR A 485 -8.93 -34.98 -24.19
C THR A 485 -9.37 -35.90 -25.33
N ASN A 486 -10.68 -36.11 -25.53
CA ASN A 486 -11.19 -37.08 -26.49
C ASN A 486 -11.76 -36.39 -27.75
N TYR A 487 -10.92 -36.31 -28.78
CA TYR A 487 -11.25 -35.69 -30.08
C TYR A 487 -12.36 -36.41 -30.87
N ILE A 488 -12.69 -37.67 -30.52
CA ILE A 488 -13.73 -38.45 -31.21
C ILE A 488 -15.13 -37.99 -30.80
N THR A 489 -15.26 -37.38 -29.62
CA THR A 489 -16.56 -36.98 -29.09
C THR A 489 -17.11 -35.75 -29.82
N ARG A 490 -18.43 -35.70 -30.03
CA ARG A 490 -19.10 -34.52 -30.62
C ARG A 490 -19.05 -33.28 -29.72
N SER A 491 -18.74 -33.47 -28.43
CA SER A 491 -18.62 -32.42 -27.42
C SER A 491 -17.18 -32.00 -27.17
N PHE A 492 -16.25 -32.42 -28.03
CA PHE A 492 -14.86 -32.02 -27.97
C PHE A 492 -14.71 -30.50 -28.13
N LYS A 493 -13.90 -29.91 -27.25
CA LYS A 493 -13.62 -28.48 -27.22
C LYS A 493 -12.13 -28.26 -26.95
N GLU A 494 -11.57 -27.26 -27.61
CA GLU A 494 -10.18 -26.84 -27.41
C GLU A 494 -10.14 -25.42 -26.83
N PRO A 495 -10.48 -25.23 -25.54
CA PRO A 495 -10.42 -23.90 -24.96
C PRO A 495 -8.98 -23.46 -24.75
N ARG A 496 -8.72 -22.17 -24.97
CA ARG A 496 -7.47 -21.51 -24.58
C ARG A 496 -7.46 -21.10 -23.11
N LEU A 497 -8.64 -21.03 -22.49
CA LEU A 497 -8.82 -20.64 -21.11
C LEU A 497 -10.10 -21.28 -20.57
N ILE A 498 -10.03 -21.82 -19.35
CA ILE A 498 -11.23 -22.27 -18.63
C ILE A 498 -11.47 -21.42 -17.38
N ILE A 499 -12.74 -21.16 -17.10
CA ILE A 499 -13.20 -20.48 -15.89
C ILE A 499 -14.15 -21.40 -15.15
N VAL A 500 -13.85 -21.67 -13.89
CA VAL A 500 -14.50 -22.70 -13.07
C VAL A 500 -15.15 -22.09 -11.83
N THR A 501 -16.38 -22.51 -11.50
CA THR A 501 -17.09 -21.99 -10.32
C THR A 501 -16.66 -22.59 -8.99
N ASP A 502 -16.29 -23.86 -8.96
CA ASP A 502 -15.77 -24.47 -7.75
C ASP A 502 -14.77 -25.57 -8.12
N PRO A 503 -13.49 -25.42 -7.78
CA PRO A 503 -12.48 -26.41 -8.12
C PRO A 503 -12.70 -27.77 -7.47
N ARG A 504 -13.49 -27.85 -6.38
CA ARG A 504 -13.82 -29.11 -5.72
C ARG A 504 -14.82 -29.94 -6.53
N VAL A 505 -15.91 -29.33 -6.96
CA VAL A 505 -16.95 -30.03 -7.73
C VAL A 505 -16.49 -30.24 -9.17
N ASP A 506 -15.82 -29.24 -9.76
CA ASP A 506 -15.38 -29.24 -11.15
C ASP A 506 -13.95 -29.80 -11.33
N HIS A 507 -13.44 -30.57 -10.36
CA HIS A 507 -12.08 -31.13 -10.37
C HIS A 507 -11.76 -31.95 -11.63
N GLN A 508 -12.78 -32.58 -12.23
CA GLN A 508 -12.62 -33.34 -13.48
C GLN A 508 -12.19 -32.44 -14.64
N ALA A 509 -12.80 -31.26 -14.77
CA ALA A 509 -12.46 -30.29 -15.82
C ALA A 509 -11.04 -29.73 -15.61
N ILE A 510 -10.67 -29.47 -14.36
CA ILE A 510 -9.32 -28.99 -13.99
C ILE A 510 -8.25 -30.03 -14.29
N ARG A 511 -8.52 -31.30 -13.96
CA ARG A 511 -7.60 -32.40 -14.23
C ARG A 511 -7.41 -32.63 -15.73
N GLU A 512 -8.49 -32.58 -16.51
CA GLU A 512 -8.38 -32.68 -17.97
C GLU A 512 -7.66 -31.48 -18.58
N ALA A 513 -7.90 -30.26 -18.08
CA ALA A 513 -7.16 -29.07 -18.49
C ALA A 513 -5.65 -29.22 -18.27
N SER A 514 -5.24 -29.83 -17.16
CA SER A 514 -3.82 -30.10 -16.86
C SER A 514 -3.15 -31.06 -17.86
N TYR A 515 -3.89 -31.99 -18.46
CA TYR A 515 -3.35 -32.89 -19.49
C TYR A 515 -3.11 -32.20 -20.83
N VAL A 516 -3.86 -31.13 -21.11
CA VAL A 516 -3.85 -30.39 -22.38
C VAL A 516 -3.13 -29.03 -22.24
N ASN A 517 -2.58 -28.71 -21.06
CA ASN A 517 -1.91 -27.43 -20.73
C ASN A 517 -2.81 -26.20 -20.91
N ILE A 518 -4.08 -26.33 -20.52
CA ILE A 518 -5.05 -25.23 -20.59
C ILE A 518 -5.02 -24.46 -19.26
N PRO A 519 -4.83 -23.13 -19.27
CA PRO A 519 -4.82 -22.33 -18.04
C PRO A 519 -6.19 -22.27 -17.38
N VAL A 520 -6.19 -22.28 -16.05
CA VAL A 520 -7.41 -22.38 -15.22
C VAL A 520 -7.58 -21.17 -14.31
N ILE A 521 -8.72 -20.49 -14.44
CA ILE A 521 -9.20 -19.48 -13.50
C ILE A 521 -10.34 -20.10 -12.68
N ALA A 522 -10.32 -19.99 -11.36
CA ALA A 522 -11.37 -20.56 -10.51
C ALA A 522 -11.85 -19.58 -9.43
N LEU A 523 -13.15 -19.65 -9.13
CA LEU A 523 -13.74 -19.04 -7.93
C LEU A 523 -13.48 -19.99 -6.74
N CYS A 524 -12.70 -19.52 -5.77
CA CYS A 524 -12.17 -20.34 -4.69
C CYS A 524 -12.62 -19.81 -3.33
N ASP A 525 -13.32 -20.64 -2.57
CA ASP A 525 -13.56 -20.39 -1.15
C ASP A 525 -12.35 -20.82 -0.30
N THR A 526 -12.35 -20.54 1.00
CA THR A 526 -11.20 -20.80 1.88
C THR A 526 -10.83 -22.27 1.98
N ASP A 527 -11.77 -23.20 1.76
CA ASP A 527 -11.55 -24.65 1.76
C ASP A 527 -11.30 -25.24 0.37
N ALA A 528 -11.17 -24.41 -0.67
CA ALA A 528 -10.99 -24.85 -2.05
C ALA A 528 -9.55 -25.31 -2.34
N PRO A 529 -9.34 -26.47 -3.00
CA PRO A 529 -8.02 -26.90 -3.40
C PRO A 529 -7.51 -26.07 -4.59
N LEU A 530 -6.31 -25.50 -4.51
CA LEU A 530 -5.68 -24.75 -5.60
C LEU A 530 -4.75 -25.60 -6.50
N LYS A 531 -4.93 -26.92 -6.50
CA LYS A 531 -4.12 -27.80 -7.36
C LYS A 531 -4.51 -27.58 -8.82
N PHE A 532 -3.53 -27.23 -9.65
CA PHE A 532 -3.72 -26.93 -11.08
C PHE A 532 -4.63 -25.72 -11.36
N VAL A 533 -4.73 -24.78 -10.42
CA VAL A 533 -5.40 -23.49 -10.60
C VAL A 533 -4.34 -22.40 -10.68
N ASP A 534 -4.28 -21.67 -11.80
CA ASP A 534 -3.29 -20.62 -12.01
C ASP A 534 -3.71 -19.30 -11.37
N VAL A 535 -5.00 -18.95 -11.51
CA VAL A 535 -5.57 -17.74 -10.94
C VAL A 535 -6.78 -18.09 -10.07
N ALA A 536 -6.58 -17.97 -8.75
CA ALA A 536 -7.65 -18.09 -7.77
C ALA A 536 -8.30 -16.72 -7.53
N ILE A 537 -9.61 -16.64 -7.72
CA ILE A 537 -10.44 -15.51 -7.29
C ILE A 537 -11.04 -15.90 -5.94
N PRO A 538 -10.58 -15.30 -4.82
CA PRO A 538 -11.06 -15.68 -3.50
C PRO A 538 -12.48 -15.18 -3.30
N ALA A 539 -13.42 -16.10 -3.06
CA ALA A 539 -14.84 -15.77 -3.00
C ALA A 539 -15.66 -16.86 -2.33
N ASN A 540 -16.79 -16.47 -1.74
CA ASN A 540 -17.82 -17.41 -1.31
C ASN A 540 -18.43 -18.15 -2.52
N ASN A 541 -18.17 -19.45 -2.65
CA ASN A 541 -18.70 -20.28 -3.74
C ASN A 541 -19.88 -21.17 -3.32
N LYS A 542 -20.52 -20.85 -2.17
CA LYS A 542 -21.68 -21.57 -1.64
C LYS A 542 -22.98 -20.80 -1.78
N SER A 543 -22.92 -19.46 -1.73
CA SER A 543 -24.13 -18.63 -1.83
C SER A 543 -24.54 -18.34 -3.28
N ARG A 544 -25.86 -18.35 -3.53
CA ARG A 544 -26.45 -18.03 -4.84
C ARG A 544 -26.13 -16.60 -5.30
N HIS A 545 -26.07 -15.67 -4.36
CA HIS A 545 -25.82 -14.26 -4.63
C HIS A 545 -24.35 -13.96 -4.92
N SER A 546 -23.41 -14.58 -4.20
CA SER A 546 -21.97 -14.36 -4.43
C SER A 546 -21.54 -14.82 -5.82
N ILE A 547 -21.92 -16.05 -6.21
CA ILE A 547 -21.53 -16.61 -7.52
C ILE A 547 -22.09 -15.75 -8.65
N GLY A 548 -23.38 -15.42 -8.61
CA GLY A 548 -23.99 -14.60 -9.67
C GLY A 548 -23.39 -13.21 -9.78
N LEU A 549 -23.10 -12.56 -8.65
CA LEU A 549 -22.45 -11.25 -8.63
C LEU A 549 -21.04 -11.31 -9.24
N LEU A 550 -20.24 -12.31 -8.89
CA LEU A 550 -18.87 -12.44 -9.39
C LEU A 550 -18.82 -12.64 -10.90
N TRP A 551 -19.69 -13.50 -11.43
CA TRP A 551 -19.81 -13.68 -12.89
C TRP A 551 -20.29 -12.41 -13.59
N TRP A 552 -21.19 -11.66 -12.96
CA TRP A 552 -21.68 -10.39 -13.49
C TRP A 552 -20.56 -9.33 -13.51
N LEU A 553 -19.83 -9.16 -12.40
CA LEU A 553 -18.70 -8.24 -12.30
C LEU A 553 -17.59 -8.60 -13.30
N LEU A 554 -17.30 -9.88 -13.45
CA LEU A 554 -16.30 -10.38 -14.38
C LEU A 554 -16.73 -10.16 -15.84
N ALA A 555 -18.00 -10.39 -16.20
CA ALA A 555 -18.53 -10.04 -17.52
C ALA A 555 -18.41 -8.54 -17.81
N ARG A 556 -18.81 -7.71 -16.84
CA ARG A 556 -18.78 -6.25 -16.94
C ARG A 556 -17.36 -5.72 -17.15
N GLU A 557 -16.38 -6.20 -16.38
CA GLU A 557 -14.99 -5.78 -16.52
C GLU A 557 -14.37 -6.24 -17.85
N VAL A 558 -14.68 -7.46 -18.32
CA VAL A 558 -14.22 -7.93 -19.64
C VAL A 558 -14.74 -7.03 -20.76
N LEU A 559 -16.00 -6.62 -20.69
CA LEU A 559 -16.64 -5.79 -21.71
C LEU A 559 -16.19 -4.32 -21.66
N ARG A 560 -15.86 -3.81 -20.46
CA ARG A 560 -15.17 -2.54 -20.28
C ARG A 560 -13.77 -2.56 -20.87
N LEU A 561 -13.00 -3.61 -20.64
CA LEU A 561 -11.64 -3.76 -21.19
C LEU A 561 -11.64 -3.92 -22.73
N ARG A 562 -12.67 -4.56 -23.29
CA ARG A 562 -12.87 -4.65 -24.75
C ARG A 562 -13.44 -3.36 -25.37
N GLY A 563 -13.75 -2.34 -24.57
CA GLY A 563 -14.26 -1.05 -25.05
C GLY A 563 -15.71 -1.04 -25.51
N THR A 564 -16.46 -2.13 -25.30
CA THR A 564 -17.88 -2.21 -25.68
C THR A 564 -18.79 -1.43 -24.73
N VAL A 565 -18.36 -1.28 -23.47
CA VAL A 565 -19.14 -0.61 -22.42
C VAL A 565 -18.28 0.46 -21.74
N PRO A 566 -18.76 1.70 -21.63
CA PRO A 566 -18.05 2.75 -20.91
C PRO A 566 -18.02 2.50 -19.39
N ARG A 567 -17.04 3.10 -18.69
CA ARG A 567 -16.89 3.00 -17.22
C ARG A 567 -17.85 3.91 -16.43
N THR A 568 -18.73 4.66 -17.11
CA THR A 568 -19.76 5.51 -16.49
C THR A 568 -20.79 4.68 -15.72
N ALA A 569 -21.42 5.26 -14.70
CA ALA A 569 -22.43 4.60 -13.85
C ALA A 569 -23.57 3.95 -14.67
N ASP A 570 -24.00 4.59 -15.76
CA ASP A 570 -25.07 4.10 -16.65
C ASP A 570 -24.60 3.12 -17.74
N GLY A 571 -23.37 2.61 -17.67
CA GLY A 571 -22.77 1.86 -18.78
C GLY A 571 -23.37 0.46 -19.03
N TRP A 572 -23.96 -0.17 -18.02
CA TRP A 572 -24.35 -1.58 -18.08
C TRP A 572 -25.81 -1.81 -17.69
N ASN A 573 -26.68 -2.00 -18.69
CA ASN A 573 -28.13 -2.11 -18.51
C ASN A 573 -28.62 -3.49 -18.01
N VAL A 574 -27.74 -4.51 -17.93
CA VAL A 574 -28.15 -5.84 -17.47
C VAL A 574 -28.05 -5.92 -15.96
N MET A 575 -29.20 -6.07 -15.29
CA MET A 575 -29.27 -6.22 -13.83
C MET A 575 -28.55 -7.48 -13.32
N VAL A 576 -27.98 -7.39 -12.11
CA VAL A 576 -27.23 -8.47 -11.45
C VAL A 576 -28.10 -9.71 -11.25
N ASP A 577 -29.38 -9.53 -10.92
CA ASP A 577 -30.34 -10.60 -10.65
C ASP A 577 -30.55 -11.57 -11.82
N MET A 578 -30.19 -11.16 -13.03
CA MET A 578 -30.25 -12.03 -14.20
C MET A 578 -29.28 -13.22 -14.10
N PHE A 579 -28.19 -13.06 -13.34
CA PHE A 579 -27.15 -14.07 -13.13
C PHE A 579 -27.44 -15.01 -11.95
N PHE A 580 -28.40 -14.68 -11.08
CA PHE A 580 -28.76 -15.57 -9.97
C PHE A 580 -29.50 -16.79 -10.45
N TYR A 581 -29.25 -17.91 -9.78
CA TYR A 581 -30.04 -19.12 -9.94
C TYR A 581 -31.47 -18.88 -9.46
N ARG A 582 -32.45 -19.37 -10.22
CA ARG A 582 -33.85 -19.41 -9.82
C ARG A 582 -34.26 -20.85 -9.62
N ASP A 583 -34.88 -21.11 -8.48
CA ASP A 583 -35.47 -22.39 -8.16
C ASP A 583 -36.73 -22.58 -9.03
N PRO A 584 -36.79 -23.62 -9.88
CA PRO A 584 -37.95 -23.84 -10.76
C PRO A 584 -39.27 -24.08 -10.01
N GLU A 585 -39.21 -24.41 -8.72
CA GLU A 585 -40.38 -24.56 -7.85
C GLU A 585 -40.90 -23.19 -7.37
N GLU A 586 -40.01 -22.29 -6.94
CA GLU A 586 -40.39 -20.92 -6.57
C GLU A 586 -40.94 -20.13 -7.77
N ASP A 587 -40.39 -20.36 -8.98
CA ASP A 587 -40.92 -19.74 -10.20
C ASP A 587 -42.33 -20.25 -10.53
N LYS A 588 -42.62 -21.55 -10.33
CA LYS A 588 -43.97 -22.11 -10.49
C LYS A 588 -44.95 -21.57 -9.43
N GLU A 589 -44.49 -21.35 -8.21
CA GLU A 589 -45.28 -20.75 -7.15
C GLU A 589 -45.59 -19.26 -7.43
N ARG A 590 -44.62 -18.51 -7.96
CA ARG A 590 -44.83 -17.13 -8.42
C ARG A 590 -45.77 -17.06 -9.62
N GLU A 591 -45.58 -17.93 -10.60
CA GLU A 591 -46.49 -18.05 -11.75
C GLU A 591 -47.90 -18.51 -11.32
N ALA A 592 -48.02 -19.38 -10.30
CA ALA A 592 -49.30 -19.78 -9.73
C ALA A 592 -49.97 -18.62 -8.97
N GLN A 593 -49.20 -17.82 -8.24
CA GLN A 593 -49.67 -16.60 -7.56
C GLN A 593 -50.10 -15.51 -8.54
N GLU A 594 -49.40 -15.33 -9.66
CA GLU A 594 -49.77 -14.40 -10.73
C GLU A 594 -50.99 -14.87 -11.53
N ASN A 595 -51.23 -16.19 -11.64
CA ASN A 595 -52.36 -16.78 -12.37
C ASN A 595 -53.65 -16.93 -11.54
N LEU A 596 -53.69 -16.52 -10.26
CA LEU A 596 -54.95 -16.40 -9.53
C LEU A 596 -55.78 -15.24 -10.11
N PRO A 597 -57.05 -15.45 -10.53
CA PRO A 597 -57.86 -14.37 -11.08
C PRO A 597 -58.16 -13.34 -9.99
N LYS A 598 -57.71 -12.11 -10.22
CA LYS A 598 -58.10 -10.93 -9.41
C LYS A 598 -59.61 -10.77 -9.49
N THR A 599 -60.32 -11.19 -8.44
CA THR A 599 -61.73 -10.86 -8.27
C THR A 599 -61.87 -9.36 -8.08
N THR A 600 -62.62 -8.76 -9.00
CA THR A 600 -63.04 -7.36 -9.07
C THR A 600 -63.71 -6.87 -7.78
N GLY A 601 -63.21 -5.75 -7.26
CA GLY A 601 -63.85 -4.88 -6.28
C GLY A 601 -63.15 -3.51 -6.31
N ASP A 602 -63.94 -2.46 -6.54
CA ASP A 602 -63.56 -1.10 -6.98
C ASP A 602 -62.57 -0.30 -6.10
N ASP A 603 -61.76 0.49 -6.81
CA ASP A 603 -61.24 1.85 -6.54
C ASP A 603 -60.87 2.30 -5.12
N THR A 604 -59.56 2.49 -4.90
CA THR A 604 -58.97 3.84 -4.69
C THR A 604 -57.45 3.78 -4.76
N ALA A 605 -56.87 4.76 -5.46
CA ALA A 605 -55.43 4.90 -5.65
C ALA A 605 -54.69 5.11 -4.32
N ALA A 606 -53.70 4.26 -4.03
CA ALA A 606 -52.61 4.55 -3.09
C ALA A 606 -51.34 3.84 -3.57
N GLN A 607 -50.29 4.62 -3.81
CA GLN A 607 -48.94 4.12 -4.10
C GLN A 607 -48.41 3.34 -2.88
N PRO A 608 -47.76 2.16 -3.05
CA PRO A 608 -47.04 1.57 -1.94
C PRO A 608 -45.69 2.29 -1.78
N ALA A 609 -45.58 3.05 -0.71
CA ALA A 609 -44.31 3.53 -0.17
C ALA A 609 -43.45 2.33 0.25
N VAL A 610 -42.17 2.36 -0.13
CA VAL A 610 -41.15 1.44 0.39
C VAL A 610 -40.69 2.01 1.72
N GLU A 611 -41.17 1.44 2.81
CA GLU A 611 -40.79 1.83 4.18
C GLU A 611 -39.71 0.85 4.67
N TRP A 612 -38.47 1.36 4.77
CA TRP A 612 -37.35 0.74 5.46
C TRP A 612 -37.49 1.05 6.96
N ASP A 613 -37.71 0.04 7.79
CA ASP A 613 -37.65 0.22 9.24
C ASP A 613 -36.28 -0.16 9.79
N ALA A 614 -35.65 0.83 10.42
CA ALA A 614 -34.37 0.73 11.12
C ALA A 614 -34.58 0.99 12.62
N SER A 615 -33.82 0.26 13.43
CA SER A 615 -33.56 0.44 14.88
C SER A 615 -34.74 0.16 15.81
N GLY A 616 -34.62 -0.39 17.03
CA GLY A 616 -33.47 -0.59 17.91
C GLY A 616 -33.84 -0.13 19.33
N ALA A 617 -33.79 -1.05 20.29
CA ALA A 617 -33.70 -0.87 21.75
C ALA A 617 -34.94 -0.47 22.61
N ALA A 618 -35.31 -1.45 23.46
CA ALA A 618 -35.59 -1.40 24.91
C ALA A 618 -36.56 -0.37 25.53
N THR A 619 -37.56 -0.87 26.29
CA THR A 619 -37.72 -0.61 27.74
C THR A 619 -38.85 -1.45 28.39
N ASN A 620 -38.65 -1.75 29.68
CA ASN A 620 -39.42 -2.65 30.57
C ASN A 620 -40.75 -2.08 31.12
N ALA A 621 -41.72 -2.98 31.37
CA ALA A 621 -42.61 -3.11 32.55
C ALA A 621 -43.78 -4.05 32.16
N GLY A 622 -44.27 -5.05 32.87
CA GLY A 622 -44.14 -5.56 34.24
C GLY A 622 -45.51 -6.10 34.69
N VAL A 623 -45.54 -7.33 35.24
CA VAL A 623 -46.56 -7.95 36.15
C VAL A 623 -47.60 -8.96 35.58
N ALA A 624 -47.34 -10.26 35.86
CA ALA A 624 -48.16 -11.37 36.45
C ALA A 624 -49.62 -11.65 35.97
N ALA A 625 -50.18 -12.88 35.90
CA ALA A 625 -49.83 -14.24 36.33
C ALA A 625 -50.89 -15.27 35.82
N VAL A 626 -50.50 -16.56 35.62
CA VAL A 626 -51.25 -17.84 35.90
C VAL A 626 -52.45 -18.16 34.95
N THR A 627 -52.71 -19.33 34.31
CA THR A 627 -52.38 -20.78 34.45
C THR A 627 -52.75 -21.54 33.16
N GLY A 628 -52.18 -22.73 32.93
CA GLY A 628 -52.69 -23.78 32.03
C GLY A 628 -51.64 -24.27 31.02
N ASP A 629 -50.64 -25.04 31.46
CA ASP A 629 -50.60 -26.51 31.42
C ASP A 629 -50.56 -27.10 29.99
N THR A 630 -49.35 -27.41 29.53
CA THR A 630 -48.87 -28.75 29.11
C THR A 630 -47.49 -28.57 28.49
N GLY A 631 -46.46 -29.04 29.18
CA GLY A 631 -45.12 -29.18 28.63
C GLY A 631 -44.94 -30.54 27.93
N LEU A 632 -43.98 -30.54 26.99
CA LEU A 632 -42.96 -31.57 26.72
C LEU A 632 -42.89 -32.10 25.28
N GLU A 633 -41.71 -31.83 24.71
CA GLU A 633 -40.81 -32.76 24.02
C GLU A 633 -41.34 -33.63 22.88
N TRP A 634 -40.82 -33.35 21.68
CA TRP A 634 -40.80 -34.28 20.56
C TRP A 634 -39.67 -35.29 20.73
N SER A 635 -40.04 -36.48 21.21
CA SER A 635 -39.28 -37.72 21.09
C SER A 635 -40.16 -38.79 20.42
N ALA A 636 -39.62 -39.40 19.36
CA ALA A 636 -39.97 -40.70 18.75
C ALA A 636 -41.23 -40.86 17.86
N ASP A 637 -40.94 -41.23 16.60
CA ASP A 637 -41.61 -42.11 15.61
C ASP A 637 -43.08 -42.56 15.76
N PRO A 638 -43.77 -42.71 14.61
CA PRO A 638 -44.65 -43.84 14.35
C PRO A 638 -44.09 -44.75 13.25
N GLY A 639 -43.91 -46.03 13.60
CA GLY A 639 -43.25 -47.04 12.79
C GLY A 639 -43.99 -47.59 11.57
N ALA A 640 -43.17 -48.02 10.62
CA ALA A 640 -43.19 -49.25 9.81
C ALA A 640 -44.52 -50.01 9.58
N THR A 641 -44.88 -50.12 8.30
CA THR A 641 -45.51 -51.33 7.73
C THR A 641 -44.68 -51.80 6.54
N ASP A 642 -44.00 -52.93 6.74
CA ASP A 642 -43.10 -53.64 5.83
C ASP A 642 -43.86 -54.32 4.67
N TRP A 643 -43.38 -54.15 3.43
CA TRP A 643 -43.90 -54.86 2.24
C TRP A 643 -42.77 -55.35 1.32
N ALA A 644 -41.81 -56.06 1.88
CA ALA A 644 -40.87 -56.88 1.11
C ALA A 644 -40.73 -58.28 1.74
N ALA A 645 -41.52 -59.23 1.26
CA ALA A 645 -41.25 -60.66 1.41
C ALA A 645 -41.72 -61.40 0.16
N GLU A 646 -40.77 -62.05 -0.53
CA GLU A 646 -41.02 -63.00 -1.62
C GLU A 646 -41.73 -64.27 -1.12
N PRO A 647 -42.51 -64.96 -1.98
CA PRO A 647 -42.79 -66.37 -1.80
C PRO A 647 -41.89 -67.23 -2.71
N ALA A 648 -41.20 -68.20 -2.11
CA ALA A 648 -40.53 -69.28 -2.83
C ALA A 648 -41.54 -70.36 -3.29
N GLY A 649 -41.38 -70.88 -4.52
CA GLY A 649 -42.16 -72.02 -5.02
C GLY A 649 -41.91 -72.45 -6.47
N THR A 650 -40.80 -73.17 -6.70
CA THR A 650 -40.64 -74.35 -7.60
C THR A 650 -40.57 -74.23 -9.15
N THR A 651 -39.36 -74.52 -9.69
CA THR A 651 -38.94 -75.22 -10.96
C THR A 651 -39.49 -74.72 -12.31
N TRP A 652 -38.74 -74.56 -13.42
CA TRP A 652 -37.78 -75.40 -14.17
C TRP A 652 -36.79 -74.42 -14.90
N GLY A 653 -35.52 -74.66 -15.26
CA GLY A 653 -34.67 -75.82 -15.44
C GLY A 653 -33.33 -75.37 -16.09
N ASN A 654 -32.22 -75.99 -15.65
CA ASN A 654 -30.88 -76.15 -16.26
C ASN A 654 -30.13 -74.98 -16.95
N GLU A 655 -29.00 -74.61 -16.35
CA GLU A 655 -27.75 -74.29 -17.07
C GLU A 655 -26.95 -75.58 -17.36
N PRO A 656 -26.03 -75.55 -18.33
CA PRO A 656 -24.72 -76.13 -18.09
C PRO A 656 -23.55 -75.18 -18.47
N THR A 657 -22.76 -74.85 -17.44
CA THR A 657 -21.29 -74.99 -17.30
C THR A 657 -20.34 -74.71 -18.47
N ALA A 658 -19.34 -73.86 -18.19
CA ALA A 658 -17.88 -74.06 -18.32
C ALA A 658 -17.20 -72.68 -18.46
N ASP A 659 -16.01 -72.37 -17.98
CA ASP A 659 -15.03 -73.00 -17.10
C ASP A 659 -14.05 -71.86 -16.72
N THR A 660 -13.50 -71.90 -15.51
CA THR A 660 -12.35 -71.10 -15.09
C THR A 660 -11.07 -71.67 -15.68
N THR A 661 -10.23 -70.85 -16.33
CA THR A 661 -8.77 -71.04 -16.32
C THR A 661 -8.01 -69.72 -16.45
N TRP A 662 -6.92 -69.65 -15.68
CA TRP A 662 -5.98 -68.57 -15.50
C TRP A 662 -5.16 -68.21 -16.75
N ASN A 663 -4.88 -66.91 -16.93
CA ASN A 663 -3.54 -66.33 -17.11
C ASN A 663 -3.58 -64.81 -16.99
#